data_AF-A0A1M6QLJ1-F1
#
_entry.id   AF-A0A1M6QLJ1-F1
#
_cell.length_a   1.000
_cell.length_b   1.000
_cell.length_c   1.000
_cell.angle_alpha   90.00
_cell.angle_beta   90.00
_cell.angle_gamma   90.00
#
_symmetry.space_group_name_H-M   'P 1'
#
loop_
_entity.id
_entity.type
_entity.pdbx_description
1 polymer ?
#
loop_
_entity_poly.entity_id
_entity_poly.type
_entity_poly.pdbx_seq_one_letter_code
_entity_poly.pdbx_strand_id
1 'polypeptide(L)'
;MTSSVPPDLDERFRFLFGRDLTPDERADPSGWDDLMIADRPGAVRSPLDRVLRFGVLARILSGRTDTWERARAALASGRDRHEVMDEFVAEAESLLEEAYDVGADVVRDQVVVLDEEYLKSELLERLELAGDDPLAEAVLDEVVEGLLLDPEVGAAVTPGEQIVHAPTLLDGQVLTHRPTEEELAGGKLAIEPDLSAFGLLTGLSTDAGLITEEIGPDGEQTWSFPPGWLPRPAEGEVLTLRVEGDRLVVGTAALDEPTPESVLRLLRQIYDEQITGPLPQTADRLQLGMLAEDADAFSDPVAPFSELAAAAGLMQRGREFGHDEEAWREAERIVRRERLAQQLDDRHVELAEAALDLVAAGAPTDHDLRTVLDLVVDAEVLFTVVSELTHSDGDAEKAAAAVVLGDRLVSAAGSSDRAATAHMFASLAAERAGRLDDAESHLRAAAAAAEWWIVDDRLGWYASDRGRAAEALGHLRDSGLAEDHPLITTLLPYAVPVAVPGRNEPCWCGSGRKYKQCHRDQPPLAPLPARVPWLEAKLQMYVDRRSGAADLLIDALADLLTGDDPDPDAAYDDPLLSDVVLVEGGWLARFVAERGPLLPADERELVAEWASVPRRVYEVVGIGYGSGVRLRELGGNGDEITVADEEVARDAKAGELICARVVADGAGGHRFSGVVTAVPRGREDELRAVLTEGDPFGVLDWLAEAESLG
;
A
#
# COMPACT_ATOMS: atom_id res chain seq x y z
N MET A 1 4.36 -8.76 35.50
CA MET A 1 4.92 -7.42 35.82
C MET A 1 4.90 -7.13 37.33
N THR A 2 5.89 -7.62 38.07
CA THR A 2 6.33 -6.99 39.33
C THR A 2 7.85 -7.00 39.31
N SER A 3 8.41 -6.22 38.38
CA SER A 3 9.83 -5.85 38.40
C SER A 3 9.93 -4.49 39.10
N SER A 4 10.87 -4.34 40.02
CA SER A 4 11.10 -3.10 40.75
C SER A 4 11.42 -1.98 39.76
N VAL A 5 10.61 -0.91 39.76
CA VAL A 5 10.91 0.30 39.01
C VAL A 5 12.32 0.78 39.39
N PRO A 6 13.23 1.02 38.43
CA PRO A 6 14.57 1.51 38.72
C PRO A 6 14.52 2.80 39.56
N PRO A 7 15.34 2.94 40.60
CA PRO A 7 15.31 4.10 41.49
C PRO A 7 15.76 5.41 40.83
N ASP A 8 16.36 5.33 39.64
CA ASP A 8 16.95 6.42 38.87
C ASP A 8 16.21 6.70 37.55
N LEU A 9 14.92 6.33 37.47
CA LEU A 9 14.08 6.49 36.29
C LEU A 9 14.07 7.93 35.74
N ASP A 10 14.03 8.94 36.61
CA ASP A 10 14.04 10.35 36.20
C ASP A 10 15.38 10.78 35.57
N GLU A 11 16.50 10.18 35.97
CA GLU A 11 17.80 10.43 35.32
C GLU A 11 17.85 9.79 33.93
N ARG A 12 17.28 8.58 33.79
CA ARG A 12 17.19 7.86 32.50
C ARG A 12 16.33 8.61 31.50
N PHE A 13 15.16 9.10 31.92
CA PHE A 13 14.31 9.92 31.07
C PHE A 13 14.98 11.21 30.61
N ARG A 14 15.72 11.89 31.49
CA ARG A 14 16.50 13.08 31.08
C ARG A 14 17.61 12.78 30.10
N PHE A 15 18.21 11.59 30.17
CA PHE A 15 19.17 11.14 29.16
C PHE A 15 18.48 10.90 27.81
N LEU A 16 17.40 10.13 27.81
CA LEU A 16 16.68 9.70 26.60
C LEU A 16 15.98 10.87 25.89
N PHE A 17 15.26 11.72 26.64
CA PHE A 17 14.33 12.72 26.11
C PHE A 17 14.73 14.17 26.42
N GLY A 18 15.88 14.39 27.05
CA GLY A 18 16.40 15.72 27.39
C GLY A 18 15.63 16.43 28.51
N ARG A 19 14.52 15.84 28.97
CA ARG A 19 13.62 16.38 29.99
C ARG A 19 12.97 15.28 30.83
N ASP A 20 12.32 15.69 31.91
CA ASP A 20 11.42 14.81 32.64
C ASP A 20 10.09 14.66 31.87
N LEU A 21 9.57 13.44 31.83
CA LEU A 21 8.26 13.14 31.26
C LEU A 21 7.12 13.47 32.24
N THR A 22 6.00 13.93 31.71
CA THR A 22 4.73 14.11 32.44
C THR A 22 4.13 12.77 32.88
N PRO A 23 3.20 12.73 33.86
CA PRO A 23 2.58 11.48 34.28
C PRO A 23 1.87 10.72 33.15
N ASP A 24 1.27 11.45 32.20
CA ASP A 24 0.55 10.85 31.08
C ASP A 24 1.53 10.24 30.06
N GLU A 25 2.59 10.97 29.69
CA GLU A 25 3.68 10.45 28.84
C GLU A 25 4.38 9.23 29.47
N ARG A 26 4.53 9.18 30.81
CA ARG A 26 5.09 8.01 31.49
C ARG A 26 4.16 6.80 31.48
N ALA A 27 2.85 7.04 31.41
CA ALA A 27 1.83 6.00 31.41
C ALA A 27 1.59 5.39 30.01
N ASP A 28 2.16 6.01 28.98
CA ASP A 28 2.04 5.59 27.59
C ASP A 28 3.42 5.29 26.96
N PRO A 29 3.92 4.04 27.11
CA PRO A 29 5.17 3.63 26.48
C PRO A 29 5.12 3.61 24.95
N SER A 30 3.93 3.55 24.33
CA SER A 30 3.82 3.49 22.87
C SER A 30 4.24 4.80 22.21
N GLY A 31 3.98 5.95 22.85
CA GLY A 31 4.43 7.25 22.38
C GLY A 31 5.89 7.60 22.73
N TRP A 32 6.67 6.70 23.35
CA TRP A 32 8.07 7.00 23.70
C TRP A 32 8.99 7.10 22.50
N ASP A 33 8.69 6.37 21.44
CA ASP A 33 9.46 6.42 20.22
C ASP A 33 9.38 7.82 19.57
N ASP A 34 8.16 8.34 19.44
CA ASP A 34 7.91 9.70 18.93
C ASP A 34 8.58 10.76 19.81
N LEU A 35 8.60 10.58 21.14
CA LEU A 35 9.28 11.49 22.06
C LEU A 35 10.80 11.49 21.88
N MET A 36 11.41 10.33 21.60
CA MET A 36 12.85 10.21 21.32
C MET A 36 13.20 10.87 19.99
N ILE A 37 12.36 10.65 18.98
CA ILE A 37 12.49 11.23 17.65
C ILE A 37 12.37 12.76 17.70
N ALA A 38 11.35 13.28 18.39
CA ALA A 38 11.14 14.72 18.58
C ALA A 38 12.31 15.41 19.33
N ASP A 39 13.00 14.67 20.20
CA ASP A 39 14.15 15.15 20.95
C ASP A 39 15.43 15.29 20.11
N ARG A 40 15.57 14.49 19.04
CA ARG A 40 16.61 14.68 18.02
C ARG A 40 16.09 14.36 16.61
N PRO A 41 15.43 15.35 15.97
CA PRO A 41 15.01 15.26 14.58
C PRO A 41 16.18 14.86 13.65
N GLY A 42 15.96 13.91 12.75
CA GLY A 42 16.97 13.42 11.79
C GLY A 42 18.05 12.50 12.38
N ALA A 43 17.83 11.94 13.58
CA ALA A 43 18.71 10.89 14.13
C ALA A 43 18.43 9.50 13.54
N VAL A 44 17.17 9.24 13.20
CA VAL A 44 16.72 7.99 12.55
C VAL A 44 17.11 8.05 11.07
N ARG A 45 17.72 6.98 10.56
CA ARG A 45 18.21 6.89 9.16
C ARG A 45 17.53 5.80 8.33
N SER A 46 16.67 5.02 8.98
CA SER A 46 15.92 3.90 8.42
C SER A 46 14.95 3.35 9.48
N PRO A 47 13.93 2.58 9.07
CA PRO A 47 13.10 1.81 9.99
C PRO A 47 13.91 0.92 10.94
N LEU A 48 14.97 0.28 10.44
CA LEU A 48 15.87 -0.54 11.26
C LEU A 48 16.59 0.29 12.35
N ASP A 49 17.09 1.48 12.00
CA ASP A 49 17.73 2.38 12.98
C ASP A 49 16.75 2.80 14.09
N ARG A 50 15.47 2.99 13.74
CA ARG A 50 14.38 3.25 14.69
C ARG A 50 14.19 2.08 15.67
N VAL A 51 14.09 0.84 15.17
CA VAL A 51 13.96 -0.38 15.97
C VAL A 51 15.14 -0.52 16.94
N LEU A 52 16.37 -0.37 16.46
CA LEU A 52 17.58 -0.49 17.29
C LEU A 52 17.64 0.60 18.37
N ARG A 53 17.29 1.85 18.03
CA ARG A 53 17.21 2.95 19.01
C ARG A 53 16.18 2.65 20.09
N PHE A 54 15.01 2.16 19.71
CA PHE A 54 13.97 1.78 20.67
C PHE A 54 14.42 0.61 21.55
N GLY A 55 15.09 -0.40 20.99
CA GLY A 55 15.71 -1.49 21.75
C GLY A 55 16.73 -1.00 22.78
N VAL A 56 17.61 -0.06 22.40
CA VAL A 56 18.59 0.57 23.31
C VAL A 56 17.88 1.36 24.41
N LEU A 57 16.84 2.12 24.06
CA LEU A 57 16.00 2.84 25.01
C LEU A 57 15.37 1.89 26.04
N ALA A 58 14.74 0.81 25.56
CA ALA A 58 14.11 -0.20 26.41
C ALA A 58 15.15 -0.88 27.32
N ARG A 59 16.35 -1.17 26.79
CA ARG A 59 17.47 -1.72 27.55
C ARG A 59 17.91 -0.79 28.68
N ILE A 60 18.05 0.50 28.39
CA ILE A 60 18.36 1.53 29.39
C ILE A 60 17.27 1.60 30.45
N LEU A 61 15.99 1.55 30.08
CA LEU A 61 14.89 1.64 31.05
C LEU A 61 14.71 0.36 31.88
N SER A 62 15.09 -0.80 31.35
CA SER A 62 14.96 -2.10 32.03
C SER A 62 15.79 -2.15 33.33
N GLY A 63 16.98 -1.52 33.33
CA GLY A 63 17.94 -1.59 34.43
C GLY A 63 18.53 -2.97 34.69
N ARG A 64 18.42 -3.88 33.72
CA ARG A 64 18.91 -5.25 33.83
C ARG A 64 20.34 -5.43 33.32
N THR A 65 20.85 -4.45 32.57
CA THR A 65 22.21 -4.41 32.03
C THR A 65 22.99 -3.23 32.59
N ASP A 66 24.30 -3.18 32.31
CA ASP A 66 25.17 -2.06 32.71
C ASP A 66 25.11 -0.85 31.74
N THR A 67 24.23 -0.89 30.73
CA THR A 67 24.09 0.15 29.70
C THR A 67 23.83 1.52 30.32
N TRP A 68 23.02 1.58 31.38
CA TRP A 68 22.78 2.84 32.09
C TRP A 68 23.99 3.31 32.90
N GLU A 69 24.72 2.43 33.58
CA GLU A 69 25.98 2.80 34.24
C GLU A 69 27.00 3.35 33.25
N ARG A 70 27.10 2.75 32.06
CA ARG A 70 27.96 3.21 30.96
C ARG A 70 27.54 4.59 30.47
N ALA A 71 26.24 4.80 30.25
CA ALA A 71 25.69 6.10 29.86
C ALA A 71 26.02 7.18 30.90
N ARG A 72 25.76 6.90 32.19
CA ARG A 72 26.02 7.81 33.30
C ARG A 72 27.51 8.14 33.44
N ALA A 73 28.39 7.16 33.23
CA ALA A 73 29.84 7.38 33.25
C ALA A 73 30.30 8.28 32.08
N ALA A 74 29.75 8.07 30.88
CA ALA A 74 30.05 8.90 29.70
C ALA A 74 29.58 10.35 29.90
N LEU A 75 28.36 10.56 30.38
CA LEU A 75 27.84 11.89 30.74
C LEU A 75 28.71 12.58 31.81
N ALA A 76 29.16 11.83 32.83
CA ALA A 76 30.03 12.37 33.87
C ALA A 76 31.42 12.80 33.34
N SER A 77 31.86 12.25 32.21
CA SER A 77 33.07 12.67 31.50
C SER A 77 32.86 13.85 30.55
N GLY A 78 31.63 14.38 30.45
CA GLY A 78 31.28 15.55 29.66
C GLY A 78 30.90 15.25 28.21
N ARG A 79 30.63 13.99 27.87
CA ARG A 79 30.12 13.60 26.55
C ARG A 79 28.65 13.99 26.41
N ASP A 80 28.27 14.30 25.17
CA ASP A 80 26.88 14.62 24.84
C ASP A 80 26.01 13.36 24.88
N ARG A 81 24.75 13.49 25.31
CA ARG A 81 23.85 12.34 25.46
C ARG A 81 23.51 11.68 24.12
N HIS A 82 23.43 12.46 23.04
CA HIS A 82 23.12 11.95 21.71
C HIS A 82 24.33 11.21 21.12
N GLU A 83 25.54 11.70 21.36
CA GLU A 83 26.78 11.00 21.00
C GLU A 83 26.87 9.63 21.71
N VAL A 84 26.47 9.56 22.98
CA VAL A 84 26.44 8.31 23.74
C VAL A 84 25.32 7.38 23.24
N MET A 85 24.16 7.92 22.87
CA MET A 85 23.08 7.13 22.28
C MET A 85 23.51 6.53 20.93
N ASP A 86 24.11 7.33 20.05
CA ASP A 86 24.60 6.86 18.74
C ASP A 86 25.67 5.77 18.89
N GLU A 87 26.51 5.83 19.92
CA GLU A 87 27.47 4.76 20.23
C GLU A 87 26.77 3.44 20.58
N PHE A 88 25.71 3.48 21.41
CA PHE A 88 24.95 2.28 21.73
C PHE A 88 24.16 1.74 20.55
N VAL A 89 23.66 2.61 19.67
CA VAL A 89 23.00 2.19 18.43
C VAL A 89 24.02 1.53 17.49
N ALA A 90 25.21 2.09 17.34
CA ALA A 90 26.28 1.46 16.55
C ALA A 90 26.73 0.11 17.13
N GLU A 91 26.73 -0.04 18.46
CA GLU A 91 26.94 -1.34 19.11
C GLU A 91 25.80 -2.32 18.80
N ALA A 92 24.56 -1.85 18.76
CA ALA A 92 23.40 -2.66 18.40
C ALA A 92 23.43 -3.07 16.91
N GLU A 93 23.83 -2.18 16.01
CA GLU A 93 24.06 -2.49 14.59
C GLU A 93 25.13 -3.57 14.42
N SER A 94 26.24 -3.45 15.16
CA SER A 94 27.31 -4.47 15.14
C SER A 94 26.83 -5.82 15.68
N LEU A 95 25.99 -5.80 16.73
CA LEU A 95 25.38 -7.00 17.28
C LEU A 95 24.41 -7.64 16.29
N LEU A 96 23.62 -6.84 15.57
CA LEU A 96 22.70 -7.30 14.54
C LEU A 96 23.46 -8.02 13.41
N GLU A 97 24.54 -7.41 12.90
CA GLU A 97 25.40 -8.02 11.88
C GLU A 97 25.99 -9.36 12.36
N GLU A 98 26.52 -9.41 13.58
CA GLU A 98 27.06 -10.64 14.17
C GLU A 98 25.97 -11.71 14.37
N ALA A 99 24.80 -11.31 14.87
CA ALA A 99 23.67 -12.20 15.10
C ALA A 99 23.11 -12.77 13.79
N TYR A 100 23.11 -11.96 12.73
CA TYR A 100 22.74 -12.39 11.38
C TYR A 100 23.66 -13.47 10.85
N ASP A 101 24.98 -13.26 10.91
CA ASP A 101 25.98 -14.24 10.48
C ASP A 101 25.84 -15.56 11.26
N VAL A 102 25.68 -15.47 12.59
CA VAL A 102 25.49 -16.66 13.44
C VAL A 102 24.17 -17.36 13.13
N GLY A 103 23.10 -16.62 12.86
CA GLY A 103 21.79 -17.16 12.50
C GLY A 103 21.82 -17.90 11.17
N ALA A 104 22.46 -17.32 10.16
CA ALA A 104 22.68 -17.97 8.87
C ALA A 104 23.46 -19.29 9.03
N ASP A 105 24.49 -19.31 9.89
CA ASP A 105 25.25 -20.52 10.21
C ASP A 105 24.40 -21.56 10.97
N VAL A 106 23.55 -21.14 11.92
CA VAL A 106 22.62 -22.04 12.62
C VAL A 106 21.69 -22.73 11.63
N VAL A 107 21.05 -21.97 10.74
CA VAL A 107 20.10 -22.50 9.76
C VAL A 107 20.81 -23.48 8.80
N ARG A 108 21.98 -23.11 8.28
CA ARG A 108 22.80 -23.98 7.40
C ARG A 108 23.23 -25.29 8.07
N ASP A 109 23.68 -25.23 9.32
CA ASP A 109 24.24 -26.39 10.03
C ASP A 109 23.17 -27.36 10.53
N GLN A 110 22.06 -26.83 11.05
CA GLN A 110 20.98 -27.66 11.61
C GLN A 110 20.03 -28.18 10.54
N VAL A 111 19.93 -27.49 9.40
CA VAL A 111 19.07 -27.79 8.23
C VAL A 111 17.57 -27.70 8.52
N VAL A 112 17.12 -28.17 9.69
CA VAL A 112 15.76 -28.04 10.21
C VAL A 112 15.85 -27.50 11.64
N VAL A 113 15.37 -26.27 11.82
CA VAL A 113 15.26 -25.56 13.09
C VAL A 113 13.79 -25.60 13.51
N LEU A 114 13.52 -25.91 14.78
CA LEU A 114 12.18 -26.27 15.24
C LEU A 114 11.14 -25.16 15.01
N ASP A 115 11.48 -23.94 15.38
CA ASP A 115 10.67 -22.75 15.22
C ASP A 115 11.56 -21.51 15.44
N GLU A 116 10.96 -20.33 15.26
CA GLU A 116 11.58 -19.03 15.50
C GLU A 116 12.10 -18.90 16.94
N GLU A 117 11.33 -19.31 17.95
CA GLU A 117 11.72 -19.20 19.36
C GLU A 117 12.94 -20.05 19.70
N TYR A 118 13.07 -21.22 19.08
CA TYR A 118 14.25 -22.07 19.17
C TYR A 118 15.46 -21.40 18.52
N LEU A 119 15.31 -20.80 17.34
CA LEU A 119 16.39 -20.05 16.69
C LEU A 119 16.86 -18.90 17.57
N LYS A 120 15.94 -18.10 18.11
CA LYS A 120 16.25 -17.03 19.07
C LYS A 120 16.98 -17.57 20.30
N SER A 121 16.55 -18.72 20.83
CA SER A 121 17.21 -19.35 21.98
C SER A 121 18.64 -19.80 21.68
N GLU A 122 18.89 -20.37 20.50
CA GLU A 122 20.25 -20.74 20.03
C GLU A 122 21.12 -19.49 19.84
N LEU A 123 20.58 -18.42 19.27
CA LEU A 123 21.28 -17.17 19.08
C LEU A 123 21.66 -16.53 20.42
N LEU A 124 20.74 -16.50 21.38
CA LEU A 124 21.03 -16.03 22.74
C LEU A 124 22.18 -16.81 23.38
N GLU A 125 22.20 -18.14 23.24
CA GLU A 125 23.28 -18.98 23.79
C GLU A 125 24.61 -18.73 23.08
N ARG A 126 24.63 -18.69 21.74
CA ARG A 126 25.86 -18.53 20.94
C ARG A 126 26.48 -17.15 21.06
N LEU A 127 25.66 -16.11 21.18
CA LEU A 127 26.08 -14.71 21.34
C LEU A 127 26.28 -14.31 22.81
N GLU A 128 26.09 -15.24 23.76
CA GLU A 128 26.17 -14.99 25.20
C GLU A 128 25.27 -13.83 25.67
N LEU A 129 24.09 -13.68 25.06
CA LEU A 129 23.11 -12.64 25.37
C LEU A 129 22.15 -13.07 26.49
N ALA A 130 21.63 -12.10 27.23
CA ALA A 130 20.60 -12.35 28.24
C ALA A 130 19.22 -12.40 27.58
N GLY A 131 18.48 -13.50 27.73
CA GLY A 131 17.15 -13.66 27.14
C GLY A 131 16.04 -12.76 27.72
N ASP A 132 16.37 -11.86 28.63
CA ASP A 132 15.45 -10.84 29.16
C ASP A 132 15.92 -9.41 28.87
N ASP A 133 16.88 -9.27 27.95
CA ASP A 133 17.39 -8.02 27.41
C ASP A 133 16.53 -7.57 26.22
N PRO A 134 15.77 -6.46 26.32
CA PRO A 134 14.85 -6.04 25.27
C PRO A 134 15.57 -5.60 23.98
N LEU A 135 16.86 -5.22 24.05
CA LEU A 135 17.61 -4.98 22.82
C LEU A 135 17.95 -6.29 22.11
N ALA A 136 18.28 -7.33 22.86
CA ALA A 136 18.55 -8.65 22.27
C ALA A 136 17.27 -9.18 21.61
N GLU A 137 16.11 -9.07 22.27
CA GLU A 137 14.81 -9.43 21.69
C GLU A 137 14.58 -8.72 20.35
N ALA A 138 14.67 -7.39 20.32
CA ALA A 138 14.49 -6.61 19.09
C ALA A 138 15.49 -6.99 17.97
N VAL A 139 16.76 -7.20 18.31
CA VAL A 139 17.79 -7.64 17.34
C VAL A 139 17.46 -9.01 16.77
N LEU A 140 17.01 -9.94 17.60
CA LEU A 140 16.74 -11.31 17.17
C LEU A 140 15.49 -11.42 16.31
N ASP A 141 14.47 -10.58 16.55
CA ASP A 141 13.30 -10.46 15.68
C ASP A 141 13.72 -10.03 14.26
N GLU A 142 14.51 -8.97 14.16
CA GLU A 142 15.05 -8.46 12.88
C GLU A 142 15.96 -9.48 12.17
N VAL A 143 16.75 -10.25 12.92
CA VAL A 143 17.57 -11.33 12.34
C VAL A 143 16.69 -12.40 11.72
N VAL A 144 15.66 -12.88 12.41
CA VAL A 144 14.80 -13.94 11.87
C VAL A 144 14.12 -13.46 10.59
N GLU A 145 13.55 -12.26 10.59
CA GLU A 145 12.93 -11.67 9.41
C GLU A 145 13.94 -11.51 8.26
N GLY A 146 15.11 -10.93 8.55
CA GLY A 146 16.17 -10.75 7.57
C GLY A 146 16.63 -12.06 6.92
N LEU A 147 16.80 -13.13 7.71
CA LEU A 147 17.23 -14.43 7.19
C LEU A 147 16.20 -15.04 6.22
N LEU A 148 14.90 -14.84 6.47
CA LEU A 148 13.81 -15.34 5.62
C LEU A 148 13.64 -14.54 4.33
N LEU A 149 14.06 -13.27 4.33
CA LEU A 149 13.99 -12.38 3.18
C LEU A 149 15.27 -12.42 2.31
N ASP A 150 16.39 -12.92 2.83
CA ASP A 150 17.65 -13.02 2.08
C ASP A 150 17.75 -14.35 1.31
N PRO A 151 17.61 -14.33 -0.02
CA PRO A 151 17.64 -15.54 -0.82
C PRO A 151 19.03 -16.20 -0.86
N GLU A 152 20.11 -15.50 -0.50
CA GLU A 152 21.46 -16.06 -0.42
C GLU A 152 21.68 -16.91 0.85
N VAL A 153 20.88 -16.69 1.89
CA VAL A 153 20.86 -17.56 3.08
C VAL A 153 20.10 -18.84 2.77
N GLY A 154 19.04 -18.76 1.97
CA GLY A 154 18.20 -19.92 1.62
C GLY A 154 17.38 -20.45 2.81
N ALA A 155 17.08 -19.60 3.79
CA ALA A 155 16.14 -19.93 4.86
C ALA A 155 14.70 -19.88 4.34
N ALA A 156 13.89 -20.86 4.71
CA ALA A 156 12.47 -20.91 4.36
C ALA A 156 11.68 -21.52 5.52
N VAL A 157 10.35 -21.39 5.49
CA VAL A 157 9.48 -21.86 6.58
C VAL A 157 8.55 -22.96 6.09
N THR A 158 8.41 -24.04 6.85
CA THR A 158 7.46 -25.13 6.57
C THR A 158 6.05 -24.77 7.08
N PRO A 159 4.99 -25.51 6.72
CA PRO A 159 3.65 -25.27 7.26
C PRO A 159 3.57 -25.37 8.79
N GLY A 160 4.52 -26.06 9.43
CA GLY A 160 4.65 -26.20 10.88
C GLY A 160 5.50 -25.13 11.55
N GLU A 161 5.77 -24.03 10.86
CA GLU A 161 6.62 -22.93 11.33
C GLU A 161 8.08 -23.33 11.63
N GLN A 162 8.54 -24.45 11.09
CA GLN A 162 9.94 -24.85 11.17
C GLN A 162 10.75 -24.03 10.16
N ILE A 163 11.89 -23.50 10.59
CA ILE A 163 12.82 -22.80 9.70
C ILE A 163 13.79 -23.83 9.12
N VAL A 164 13.88 -23.90 7.80
CA VAL A 164 14.70 -24.88 7.08
C VAL A 164 15.71 -24.21 6.17
N HIS A 165 16.86 -24.88 5.95
CA HIS A 165 17.81 -24.50 4.92
C HIS A 165 17.43 -25.19 3.60
N ALA A 166 16.68 -24.48 2.76
CA ALA A 166 16.14 -24.99 1.51
C ALA A 166 17.22 -25.56 0.56
N PRO A 167 18.40 -24.94 0.36
CA PRO A 167 19.44 -25.49 -0.50
C PRO A 167 19.91 -26.88 -0.07
N THR A 168 20.01 -27.15 1.25
CA THR A 168 20.42 -28.47 1.74
C THR A 168 19.30 -29.50 1.59
N LEU A 169 18.04 -29.13 1.84
CA LEU A 169 16.91 -30.06 1.70
C LEU A 169 16.64 -30.44 0.24
N LEU A 170 16.84 -29.50 -0.68
CA LEU A 170 16.52 -29.67 -2.10
C LEU A 170 17.65 -30.31 -2.90
N ASP A 171 18.87 -30.37 -2.37
CA ASP A 171 20.00 -31.02 -3.02
C ASP A 171 19.73 -32.52 -3.24
N GLY A 172 19.86 -32.97 -4.49
CA GLY A 172 19.59 -34.33 -4.93
C GLY A 172 18.11 -34.68 -5.16
N GLN A 173 17.17 -33.81 -4.77
CA GLN A 173 15.73 -34.07 -4.91
C GLN A 173 15.27 -33.93 -6.37
N VAL A 174 14.21 -34.66 -6.73
CA VAL A 174 13.60 -34.69 -8.06
C VAL A 174 12.16 -34.21 -7.99
N LEU A 175 11.91 -33.00 -8.49
CA LEU A 175 10.56 -32.52 -8.75
C LEU A 175 10.17 -32.78 -10.21
N THR A 176 8.88 -32.98 -10.45
CA THR A 176 8.36 -33.35 -11.77
C THR A 176 7.28 -32.41 -12.24
N HIS A 177 7.18 -32.21 -13.54
CA HIS A 177 6.22 -31.31 -14.15
C HIS A 177 5.71 -31.87 -15.49
N ARG A 178 4.46 -31.57 -15.84
CA ARG A 178 3.89 -31.88 -17.15
C ARG A 178 3.90 -30.63 -18.03
N PRO A 179 4.93 -30.46 -18.88
CA PRO A 179 5.04 -29.26 -19.67
C PRO A 179 3.95 -29.19 -20.73
N THR A 180 3.44 -28.00 -20.94
CA THR A 180 2.57 -27.65 -22.06
C THR A 180 3.37 -27.56 -23.37
N GLU A 181 2.66 -27.58 -24.50
CA GLU A 181 3.32 -27.35 -25.81
C GLU A 181 3.92 -25.94 -25.93
N GLU A 182 3.32 -24.96 -25.25
CA GLU A 182 3.80 -23.58 -25.24
C GLU A 182 5.12 -23.46 -24.50
N GLU A 183 5.23 -24.09 -23.33
CA GLU A 183 6.46 -24.16 -22.54
C GLU A 183 7.59 -24.83 -23.32
N LEU A 184 7.33 -25.99 -23.93
CA LEU A 184 8.32 -26.70 -24.75
C LEU A 184 8.76 -25.89 -25.98
N ALA A 185 7.83 -25.22 -26.66
CA ALA A 185 8.13 -24.43 -27.85
C ALA A 185 8.86 -23.13 -27.52
N GLY A 186 8.51 -22.50 -26.39
CA GLY A 186 9.12 -21.28 -25.89
C GLY A 186 10.46 -21.52 -25.19
N GLY A 187 10.74 -22.75 -24.75
CA GLY A 187 11.88 -23.02 -23.89
C GLY A 187 11.71 -22.36 -22.52
N LYS A 188 10.47 -22.22 -22.05
CA LYS A 188 10.11 -21.57 -20.77
C LYS A 188 9.32 -22.56 -19.92
N LEU A 189 9.55 -22.60 -18.62
CA LEU A 189 8.74 -23.38 -17.67
C LEU A 189 8.16 -22.45 -16.62
N ALA A 190 6.86 -22.56 -16.37
CA ALA A 190 6.28 -22.04 -15.14
C ALA A 190 6.71 -22.97 -14.00
N ILE A 191 7.23 -22.41 -12.91
CA ILE A 191 7.67 -23.27 -11.79
C ILE A 191 6.50 -23.63 -10.88
N GLU A 192 5.51 -22.76 -10.74
CA GLU A 192 4.36 -23.04 -9.89
C GLU A 192 3.29 -23.90 -10.60
N PRO A 193 2.61 -24.79 -9.85
CA PRO A 193 2.88 -25.17 -8.45
C PRO A 193 3.91 -26.31 -8.33
N ASP A 194 4.28 -26.96 -9.43
CA ASP A 194 4.91 -28.28 -9.38
C ASP A 194 6.38 -28.25 -8.90
N LEU A 195 7.07 -27.16 -9.19
CA LEU A 195 8.51 -26.94 -8.97
C LEU A 195 8.75 -25.82 -7.95
N SER A 196 7.72 -25.38 -7.22
CA SER A 196 7.76 -24.16 -6.38
C SER A 196 8.92 -24.13 -5.39
N ALA A 197 9.26 -25.23 -4.72
CA ALA A 197 10.39 -25.23 -3.78
C ALA A 197 11.74 -24.94 -4.46
N PHE A 198 11.92 -25.28 -5.75
CA PHE A 198 13.15 -24.90 -6.47
C PHE A 198 13.21 -23.41 -6.82
N GLY A 199 12.09 -22.69 -6.79
CA GLY A 199 12.07 -21.22 -6.92
C GLY A 199 12.72 -20.48 -5.76
N LEU A 200 13.03 -21.19 -4.66
CA LEU A 200 13.76 -20.64 -3.51
C LEU A 200 15.28 -20.69 -3.69
N LEU A 201 15.78 -21.29 -4.77
CA LEU A 201 17.21 -21.47 -5.02
C LEU A 201 17.74 -20.40 -5.96
N THR A 202 18.82 -19.73 -5.57
CA THR A 202 19.51 -18.75 -6.43
C THR A 202 20.64 -19.39 -7.23
N GLY A 203 21.00 -18.75 -8.35
CA GLY A 203 22.21 -19.09 -9.11
C GLY A 203 22.19 -20.43 -9.86
N LEU A 204 21.03 -21.07 -10.01
CA LEU A 204 20.92 -22.34 -10.72
C LEU A 204 21.39 -22.25 -12.18
N SER A 205 22.16 -23.24 -12.58
CA SER A 205 22.75 -23.34 -13.91
C SER A 205 22.49 -24.68 -14.57
N THR A 206 22.51 -24.72 -15.89
CA THR A 206 22.45 -25.94 -16.69
C THR A 206 23.77 -26.16 -17.42
N ASP A 207 23.97 -27.34 -18.03
CA ASP A 207 25.11 -27.59 -18.94
C ASP A 207 25.20 -26.59 -20.12
N ALA A 208 24.09 -25.91 -20.43
CA ALA A 208 24.00 -24.96 -21.53
C ALA A 208 24.11 -23.50 -21.07
N GLY A 209 24.25 -23.23 -19.77
CA GLY A 209 24.39 -21.90 -19.20
C GLY A 209 23.41 -21.62 -18.05
N LEU A 210 23.45 -20.38 -17.56
CA LEU A 210 22.55 -19.89 -16.50
C LEU A 210 21.09 -19.89 -16.94
N ILE A 211 20.20 -20.18 -16.00
CA ILE A 211 18.76 -20.04 -16.19
C ILE A 211 18.43 -18.56 -16.02
N THR A 212 17.59 -18.03 -16.91
CA THR A 212 17.06 -16.66 -16.74
C THR A 212 15.70 -16.77 -16.09
N GLU A 213 15.55 -16.08 -14.96
CA GLU A 213 14.31 -16.00 -14.19
C GLU A 213 13.55 -14.72 -14.56
N GLU A 214 12.25 -14.87 -14.79
CA GLU A 214 11.31 -13.76 -14.97
C GLU A 214 10.22 -13.88 -13.90
N ILE A 215 10.01 -12.83 -13.11
CA ILE A 215 8.92 -12.75 -12.12
C ILE A 215 7.80 -11.90 -12.71
N GLY A 216 6.61 -12.48 -12.84
CA GLY A 216 5.41 -11.80 -13.30
C GLY A 216 4.85 -10.81 -12.27
N PRO A 217 3.90 -9.94 -12.66
CA PRO A 217 3.28 -8.96 -11.76
C PRO A 217 2.54 -9.61 -10.57
N ASP A 218 2.09 -10.86 -10.73
CA ASP A 218 1.43 -11.64 -9.67
C ASP A 218 2.43 -12.53 -8.88
N GLY A 219 3.74 -12.27 -9.05
CA GLY A 219 4.83 -13.02 -8.43
C GLY A 219 5.08 -14.39 -9.04
N GLU A 220 4.42 -14.74 -10.17
CA GLU A 220 4.62 -16.02 -10.86
C GLU A 220 6.02 -16.09 -11.46
N GLN A 221 6.75 -17.17 -11.17
CA GLN A 221 8.11 -17.33 -11.65
C GLN A 221 8.16 -18.19 -12.92
N THR A 222 8.86 -17.68 -13.93
CA THR A 222 9.10 -18.38 -15.19
C THR A 222 10.60 -18.54 -15.43
N TRP A 223 11.02 -19.78 -15.67
CA TRP A 223 12.41 -20.09 -16.02
C TRP A 223 12.58 -20.25 -17.52
N SER A 224 13.52 -19.49 -18.08
CA SER A 224 13.88 -19.55 -19.49
C SER A 224 15.16 -20.36 -19.71
N PHE A 225 15.08 -21.28 -20.66
CA PHE A 225 16.15 -22.19 -21.05
C PHE A 225 16.64 -21.88 -22.47
N PRO A 226 17.86 -22.31 -22.83
CA PRO A 226 18.33 -22.20 -24.21
C PRO A 226 17.37 -22.88 -25.21
N PRO A 227 17.11 -22.28 -26.38
CA PRO A 227 16.14 -22.83 -27.34
C PRO A 227 16.43 -24.29 -27.73
N GLY A 228 15.41 -25.15 -27.61
CA GLY A 228 15.49 -26.57 -27.94
C GLY A 228 16.29 -27.42 -26.94
N TRP A 229 16.64 -26.87 -25.77
CA TRP A 229 17.35 -27.58 -24.72
C TRP A 229 16.44 -28.45 -23.87
N LEU A 230 15.21 -27.97 -23.56
CA LEU A 230 14.25 -28.74 -22.78
C LEU A 230 13.89 -30.06 -23.50
N PRO A 231 14.05 -31.22 -22.82
CA PRO A 231 13.67 -32.49 -23.41
C PRO A 231 12.15 -32.58 -23.53
N ARG A 232 11.69 -33.30 -24.56
CA ARG A 232 10.26 -33.54 -24.77
C ARG A 232 9.87 -34.89 -24.19
N PRO A 233 9.03 -34.96 -23.15
CA PRO A 233 8.57 -36.24 -22.59
C PRO A 233 7.85 -37.09 -23.64
N ALA A 234 8.04 -38.41 -23.59
CA ALA A 234 7.20 -39.33 -24.36
C ALA A 234 5.77 -39.37 -23.79
N GLU A 235 4.84 -39.98 -24.53
CA GLU A 235 3.45 -40.16 -24.06
C GLU A 235 3.44 -40.95 -22.74
N GLY A 236 2.93 -40.34 -21.67
CA GLY A 236 2.91 -40.91 -20.32
C GLY A 236 4.13 -40.60 -19.45
N GLU A 237 5.18 -39.98 -20.00
CA GLU A 237 6.32 -39.48 -19.23
C GLU A 237 6.09 -38.05 -18.71
N VAL A 238 6.88 -37.65 -17.72
CA VAL A 238 6.94 -36.29 -17.18
C VAL A 238 8.35 -35.72 -17.36
N LEU A 239 8.48 -34.39 -17.26
CA LEU A 239 9.78 -33.76 -17.04
C LEU A 239 10.23 -34.06 -15.61
N THR A 240 11.52 -34.33 -15.45
CA THR A 240 12.17 -34.46 -14.14
C THR A 240 13.23 -33.38 -14.01
N LEU A 241 13.22 -32.66 -12.91
CA LEU A 241 14.19 -31.62 -12.59
C LEU A 241 14.87 -32.03 -11.28
N ARG A 242 16.20 -32.14 -11.31
CA ARG A 242 17.02 -32.46 -10.15
C ARG A 242 18.04 -31.37 -9.90
N VAL A 243 18.17 -30.96 -8.65
CA VAL A 243 19.23 -30.05 -8.21
C VAL A 243 20.43 -30.88 -7.73
N GLU A 244 21.63 -30.55 -8.21
CA GLU A 244 22.90 -31.11 -7.76
C GLU A 244 23.86 -29.94 -7.47
N GLY A 245 23.84 -29.44 -6.24
CA GLY A 245 24.48 -28.17 -5.88
C GLY A 245 23.85 -26.97 -6.62
N ASP A 246 24.66 -26.25 -7.39
CA ASP A 246 24.24 -25.10 -8.22
C ASP A 246 23.78 -25.50 -9.64
N ARG A 247 23.64 -26.81 -9.89
CA ARG A 247 23.33 -27.35 -11.21
C ARG A 247 21.96 -28.00 -11.25
N LEU A 248 21.17 -27.59 -12.23
CA LEU A 248 19.90 -28.19 -12.57
C LEU A 248 20.08 -29.23 -13.69
N VAL A 249 19.73 -30.49 -13.38
CA VAL A 249 19.70 -31.60 -14.32
C VAL A 249 18.26 -31.86 -14.74
N VAL A 250 17.97 -31.67 -16.03
CA VAL A 250 16.64 -31.87 -16.60
C VAL A 250 16.60 -33.13 -17.44
N GLY A 251 15.57 -33.95 -17.24
CA GLY A 251 15.36 -35.22 -17.92
C GLY A 251 13.89 -35.55 -18.11
N THR A 252 13.61 -36.80 -18.50
CA THR A 252 12.25 -37.34 -18.57
C THR A 252 12.20 -38.70 -17.89
N ALA A 253 11.07 -39.01 -17.26
CA ALA A 253 10.85 -40.32 -16.64
C ALA A 253 9.40 -40.76 -16.81
N ALA A 254 9.22 -42.08 -16.93
CA ALA A 254 7.92 -42.70 -16.73
C ALA A 254 7.65 -42.81 -15.23
N LEU A 255 6.42 -42.49 -14.82
CA LEU A 255 6.01 -42.58 -13.42
C LEU A 255 5.35 -43.93 -13.13
N ASP A 256 5.52 -44.41 -11.90
CA ASP A 256 4.78 -45.57 -11.41
C ASP A 256 3.34 -45.15 -11.06
N GLU A 257 2.36 -45.81 -11.68
CA GLU A 257 0.94 -45.60 -11.39
C GLU A 257 0.34 -46.80 -10.62
N PRO A 258 -0.41 -46.57 -9.52
CA PRO A 258 -0.71 -45.27 -8.91
C PRO A 258 0.46 -44.72 -8.06
N THR A 259 0.43 -43.42 -7.80
CA THR A 259 1.36 -42.73 -6.87
C THR A 259 1.51 -43.51 -5.55
N PRO A 260 2.73 -43.62 -4.99
CA PRO A 260 2.94 -44.30 -3.71
C PRO A 260 2.08 -43.70 -2.59
N GLU A 261 1.30 -44.56 -1.93
CA GLU A 261 0.42 -44.18 -0.80
C GLU A 261 1.22 -43.59 0.39
N SER A 262 2.52 -43.89 0.50
CA SER A 262 3.40 -43.27 1.50
C SER A 262 3.54 -41.78 1.31
N VAL A 263 3.72 -41.32 0.06
CA VAL A 263 3.90 -39.90 -0.29
C VAL A 263 2.61 -39.12 -0.07
N LEU A 264 1.46 -39.70 -0.46
CA LEU A 264 0.15 -39.09 -0.22
C LEU A 264 -0.15 -38.95 1.27
N ARG A 265 0.20 -39.96 2.08
CA ARG A 265 0.03 -39.91 3.53
C ARG A 265 0.94 -38.88 4.17
N LEU A 266 2.19 -38.76 3.70
CA LEU A 266 3.11 -37.74 4.17
C LEU A 266 2.57 -36.34 3.88
N LEU A 267 2.14 -36.06 2.65
CA LEU A 267 1.52 -34.76 2.30
C LEU A 267 0.32 -34.44 3.20
N ARG A 268 -0.54 -35.43 3.47
CA ARG A 268 -1.66 -35.25 4.40
C ARG A 268 -1.22 -35.02 5.83
N GLN A 269 -0.20 -35.72 6.30
CA GLN A 269 0.33 -35.51 7.64
C GLN A 269 0.85 -34.08 7.79
N ILE A 270 1.65 -33.59 6.84
CA ILE A 270 2.15 -32.22 6.83
C ILE A 270 0.99 -31.21 6.80
N TYR A 271 0.01 -31.41 5.92
CA TYR A 271 -1.13 -30.51 5.82
C TYR A 271 -2.06 -30.55 7.05
N ASP A 272 -2.32 -31.73 7.63
CA ASP A 272 -3.31 -31.89 8.71
C ASP A 272 -2.75 -31.63 10.12
N GLU A 273 -1.47 -31.95 10.36
CA GLU A 273 -0.87 -31.91 11.70
C GLU A 273 -0.05 -30.65 11.96
N GLN A 274 0.48 -30.01 10.91
CA GLN A 274 1.39 -28.87 11.07
C GLN A 274 0.73 -27.51 10.85
N ILE A 275 -0.40 -27.43 10.16
CA ILE A 275 -1.08 -26.14 9.96
C ILE A 275 -1.84 -25.75 11.24
N THR A 276 -1.43 -24.65 11.88
CA THR A 276 -2.18 -24.06 13.00
C THR A 276 -3.46 -23.40 12.46
N GLY A 277 -4.51 -24.20 12.30
CA GLY A 277 -5.78 -23.78 11.68
C GLY A 277 -5.88 -24.22 10.21
N PRO A 278 -7.07 -24.21 9.60
CA PRO A 278 -7.32 -24.81 8.29
C PRO A 278 -6.81 -23.96 7.12
N LEU A 279 -5.65 -23.31 7.16
CA LEU A 279 -5.27 -22.36 6.09
C LEU A 279 -4.79 -23.06 4.81
N PRO A 280 -5.05 -22.48 3.62
CA PRO A 280 -4.34 -22.87 2.40
C PRO A 280 -2.83 -22.69 2.57
N GLN A 281 -2.05 -23.54 1.91
CA GLN A 281 -0.58 -23.48 1.94
C GLN A 281 -0.03 -23.46 0.53
N THR A 282 1.08 -22.76 0.32
CA THR A 282 1.79 -22.78 -0.96
C THR A 282 2.49 -24.13 -1.18
N ALA A 283 2.73 -24.48 -2.45
CA ALA A 283 3.37 -25.74 -2.81
C ALA A 283 4.79 -25.88 -2.23
N ASP A 284 5.59 -24.81 -2.24
CA ASP A 284 6.95 -24.78 -1.71
C ASP A 284 6.97 -25.13 -0.21
N ARG A 285 6.11 -24.52 0.61
CA ARG A 285 5.99 -24.85 2.04
C ARG A 285 5.66 -26.33 2.21
N LEU A 286 4.65 -26.85 1.52
CA LEU A 286 4.27 -28.26 1.63
C LEU A 286 5.40 -29.20 1.20
N GLN A 287 6.09 -28.91 0.10
CA GLN A 287 7.25 -29.67 -0.38
C GLN A 287 8.40 -29.67 0.64
N LEU A 288 8.73 -28.51 1.23
CA LEU A 288 9.74 -28.38 2.28
C LEU A 288 9.34 -29.11 3.56
N GLY A 289 8.08 -29.04 3.97
CA GLY A 289 7.58 -29.78 5.13
C GLY A 289 7.68 -31.30 4.94
N MET A 290 7.38 -31.79 3.72
CA MET A 290 7.58 -33.20 3.37
C MET A 290 9.06 -33.60 3.46
N LEU A 291 9.98 -32.76 2.99
CA LEU A 291 11.43 -33.01 3.04
C LEU A 291 12.02 -32.90 4.45
N ALA A 292 11.48 -32.02 5.28
CA ALA A 292 11.88 -31.89 6.68
C ALA A 292 11.52 -33.14 7.49
N GLU A 293 10.38 -33.77 7.19
CA GLU A 293 9.92 -35.01 7.83
C GLU A 293 10.54 -36.26 7.20
N ASP A 294 10.68 -36.30 5.87
CA ASP A 294 11.29 -37.39 5.11
C ASP A 294 12.20 -36.83 4.01
N ALA A 295 13.51 -36.78 4.31
CA ALA A 295 14.53 -36.26 3.40
C ALA A 295 14.64 -37.03 2.06
N ASP A 296 14.06 -38.23 1.97
CA ASP A 296 14.04 -39.02 0.73
C ASP A 296 12.72 -38.89 -0.03
N ALA A 297 11.77 -38.04 0.40
CA ALA A 297 10.42 -37.93 -0.14
C ALA A 297 10.35 -37.70 -1.66
N PHE A 298 11.35 -37.00 -2.22
CA PHE A 298 11.46 -36.70 -3.65
C PHE A 298 12.77 -37.23 -4.26
N SER A 299 13.44 -38.19 -3.61
CA SER A 299 14.70 -38.78 -4.12
C SER A 299 14.49 -39.51 -5.46
N ASP A 300 13.34 -40.15 -5.61
CA ASP A 300 12.85 -40.74 -6.86
C ASP A 300 11.72 -39.88 -7.47
N PRO A 301 11.58 -39.84 -8.82
CA PRO A 301 10.52 -39.08 -9.46
C PRO A 301 9.12 -39.57 -9.03
N VAL A 302 8.32 -38.66 -8.48
CA VAL A 302 6.90 -38.86 -8.18
C VAL A 302 6.01 -38.07 -9.15
N ALA A 303 4.69 -38.21 -9.05
CA ALA A 303 3.78 -37.38 -9.83
C ALA A 303 3.98 -35.88 -9.55
N PRO A 304 3.68 -34.98 -10.51
CA PRO A 304 3.74 -33.54 -10.28
C PRO A 304 2.98 -33.13 -9.03
N PHE A 305 3.45 -32.12 -8.31
CA PHE A 305 2.91 -31.77 -7.00
C PHE A 305 1.41 -31.45 -7.04
N SER A 306 0.94 -30.79 -8.10
CA SER A 306 -0.50 -30.55 -8.34
C SER A 306 -1.32 -31.84 -8.39
N GLU A 307 -0.79 -32.90 -9.02
CA GLU A 307 -1.41 -34.23 -9.08
C GLU A 307 -1.36 -34.94 -7.72
N LEU A 308 -0.26 -34.82 -6.97
CA LEU A 308 -0.15 -35.36 -5.61
C LEU A 308 -1.18 -34.71 -4.69
N ALA A 309 -1.30 -33.39 -4.72
CA ALA A 309 -2.22 -32.61 -3.91
C ALA A 309 -3.69 -32.97 -4.25
N ALA A 310 -4.03 -33.08 -5.54
CA ALA A 310 -5.35 -33.53 -5.96
C ALA A 310 -5.66 -34.96 -5.51
N ALA A 311 -4.68 -35.87 -5.60
CA ALA A 311 -4.83 -37.25 -5.12
C ALA A 311 -4.96 -37.33 -3.58
N ALA A 312 -4.35 -36.40 -2.85
CA ALA A 312 -4.51 -36.21 -1.42
C ALA A 312 -5.82 -35.46 -1.04
N GLY A 313 -6.64 -35.06 -2.02
CA GLY A 313 -7.91 -34.38 -1.77
C GLY A 313 -7.76 -32.90 -1.39
N LEU A 314 -6.65 -32.26 -1.76
CA LEU A 314 -6.47 -30.82 -1.66
C LEU A 314 -6.96 -30.14 -2.95
N MET A 315 -7.61 -28.99 -2.81
CA MET A 315 -8.06 -28.13 -3.89
C MET A 315 -7.02 -27.05 -4.14
N GLN A 316 -6.65 -26.84 -5.40
CA GLN A 316 -5.71 -25.81 -5.81
C GLN A 316 -6.45 -24.50 -6.17
N ARG A 317 -5.92 -23.36 -5.72
CA ARG A 317 -6.23 -22.03 -6.29
C ARG A 317 -4.93 -21.24 -6.43
N GLY A 318 -4.57 -20.87 -7.66
CA GLY A 318 -3.26 -20.27 -7.93
C GLY A 318 -2.13 -21.20 -7.47
N ARG A 319 -1.24 -20.67 -6.62
CA ARG A 319 -0.10 -21.38 -6.01
C ARG A 319 -0.41 -22.09 -4.69
N GLU A 320 -1.64 -21.94 -4.18
CA GLU A 320 -2.05 -22.40 -2.85
C GLU A 320 -2.98 -23.62 -2.91
N PHE A 321 -2.94 -24.41 -1.84
CA PHE A 321 -3.67 -25.66 -1.69
C PHE A 321 -4.45 -25.67 -0.37
N GLY A 322 -5.76 -25.91 -0.45
CA GLY A 322 -6.66 -25.96 0.71
C GLY A 322 -7.54 -27.21 0.69
N HIS A 323 -7.96 -27.72 1.86
CA HIS A 323 -8.75 -28.95 1.93
C HIS A 323 -10.27 -28.77 1.73
N ASP A 324 -10.80 -27.59 2.00
CA ASP A 324 -12.21 -27.26 1.77
C ASP A 324 -12.45 -25.75 1.57
N GLU A 325 -13.70 -25.33 1.41
CA GLU A 325 -14.07 -23.92 1.25
C GLU A 325 -13.96 -23.10 2.55
N GLU A 326 -13.99 -23.74 3.72
CA GLU A 326 -13.86 -23.05 5.01
C GLU A 326 -12.41 -22.58 5.21
N ALA A 327 -11.45 -23.41 4.81
CA ALA A 327 -10.03 -23.05 4.74
C ALA A 327 -9.78 -21.73 4.01
N TRP A 328 -10.33 -21.61 2.80
CA TRP A 328 -10.18 -20.40 1.98
C TRP A 328 -10.85 -19.17 2.60
N ARG A 329 -12.02 -19.35 3.23
CA ARG A 329 -12.71 -18.24 3.92
C ARG A 329 -11.94 -17.77 5.15
N GLU A 330 -11.31 -18.70 5.87
CA GLU A 330 -10.48 -18.37 7.03
C GLU A 330 -9.24 -17.58 6.61
N ALA A 331 -8.54 -18.02 5.55
CA ALA A 331 -7.42 -17.27 5.02
C ALA A 331 -7.80 -15.88 4.51
N GLU A 332 -8.92 -15.79 3.77
CA GLU A 332 -9.47 -14.49 3.36
C GLU A 332 -9.79 -13.60 4.57
N ARG A 333 -10.30 -14.18 5.67
CA ARG A 333 -10.57 -13.45 6.91
C ARG A 333 -9.30 -12.91 7.56
N ILE A 334 -8.22 -13.69 7.63
CA ILE A 334 -6.94 -13.25 8.21
C ILE A 334 -6.36 -12.09 7.43
N VAL A 335 -6.19 -12.26 6.11
CA VAL A 335 -5.64 -11.20 5.24
C VAL A 335 -6.53 -9.95 5.27
N ARG A 336 -7.85 -10.13 5.31
CA ARG A 336 -8.79 -9.02 5.48
C ARG A 336 -8.61 -8.33 6.83
N ARG A 337 -8.45 -9.08 7.92
CA ARG A 337 -8.25 -8.52 9.27
C ARG A 337 -6.97 -7.68 9.34
N GLU A 338 -5.90 -8.13 8.71
CA GLU A 338 -4.65 -7.35 8.61
C GLU A 338 -4.88 -6.03 7.88
N ARG A 339 -5.55 -6.05 6.72
CA ARG A 339 -5.92 -4.79 6.02
C ARG A 339 -6.81 -3.88 6.86
N LEU A 340 -7.77 -4.44 7.60
CA LEU A 340 -8.62 -3.67 8.50
C LEU A 340 -7.80 -3.03 9.62
N ALA A 341 -6.84 -3.75 10.20
CA ALA A 341 -5.99 -3.25 11.29
C ALA A 341 -5.03 -2.14 10.85
N GLN A 342 -4.74 -2.02 9.56
CA GLN A 342 -4.00 -0.88 9.01
C GLN A 342 -4.83 0.41 8.99
N GLN A 343 -6.17 0.32 9.00
CA GLN A 343 -7.07 1.47 8.83
C GLN A 343 -7.89 1.80 10.07
N LEU A 344 -8.02 0.86 11.01
CA LEU A 344 -8.96 0.93 12.12
C LEU A 344 -8.29 0.52 13.43
N ASP A 345 -8.72 1.12 14.54
CA ASP A 345 -8.39 0.62 15.87
C ASP A 345 -8.98 -0.78 16.14
N ASP A 346 -8.41 -1.51 17.10
CA ASP A 346 -8.82 -2.89 17.45
C ASP A 346 -10.34 -3.06 17.62
N ARG A 347 -11.00 -2.06 18.24
CA ARG A 347 -12.45 -2.12 18.49
C ARG A 347 -13.21 -1.97 17.18
N HIS A 348 -12.80 -1.07 16.31
CA HIS A 348 -13.42 -0.86 15.00
C HIS A 348 -13.15 -2.04 14.05
N VAL A 349 -11.98 -2.69 14.13
CA VAL A 349 -11.69 -3.95 13.42
C VAL A 349 -12.72 -5.02 13.78
N GLU A 350 -12.99 -5.24 15.07
CA GLU A 350 -13.98 -6.23 15.53
C GLU A 350 -15.39 -5.95 14.96
N LEU A 351 -15.79 -4.68 14.90
CA LEU A 351 -17.09 -4.29 14.35
C LEU A 351 -17.18 -4.49 12.83
N ALA A 352 -16.13 -4.08 12.11
CA ALA A 352 -16.05 -4.23 10.66
C ALA A 352 -16.06 -5.72 10.25
N GLU A 353 -15.25 -6.53 10.93
CA GLU A 353 -15.16 -7.98 10.69
C GLU A 353 -16.51 -8.66 10.94
N ALA A 354 -17.17 -8.37 12.06
CA ALA A 354 -18.49 -8.92 12.36
C ALA A 354 -19.56 -8.54 11.32
N ALA A 355 -19.50 -7.31 10.79
CA ALA A 355 -20.41 -6.87 9.75
C ALA A 355 -20.16 -7.61 8.43
N LEU A 356 -18.88 -7.72 8.03
CA LEU A 356 -18.45 -8.41 6.81
C LEU A 356 -18.78 -9.90 6.86
N ASP A 357 -18.62 -10.57 8.00
CA ASP A 357 -18.97 -11.98 8.17
C ASP A 357 -20.48 -12.23 8.04
N LEU A 358 -21.31 -11.35 8.62
CA LEU A 358 -22.76 -11.40 8.44
C LEU A 358 -23.18 -11.21 6.98
N VAL A 359 -22.52 -10.28 6.27
CA VAL A 359 -22.75 -10.03 4.84
C VAL A 359 -22.29 -11.22 4.00
N ALA A 360 -21.13 -11.80 4.29
CA ALA A 360 -20.59 -12.99 3.60
C ALA A 360 -21.50 -14.22 3.81
N ALA A 361 -22.12 -14.36 4.98
CA ALA A 361 -23.17 -15.34 5.24
C ALA A 361 -24.51 -15.04 4.52
N GLY A 362 -24.58 -13.94 3.76
CA GLY A 362 -25.73 -13.51 2.96
C GLY A 362 -26.76 -12.67 3.72
N ALA A 363 -26.56 -12.46 5.03
CA ALA A 363 -27.50 -11.81 5.96
C ALA A 363 -28.97 -12.25 5.68
N PRO A 364 -29.31 -13.54 5.84
CA PRO A 364 -30.53 -14.12 5.25
C PRO A 364 -31.83 -13.55 5.82
N THR A 365 -31.80 -12.88 6.97
CA THR A 365 -32.99 -12.30 7.61
C THR A 365 -32.91 -10.79 7.78
N ASP A 366 -34.07 -10.15 7.94
CA ASP A 366 -34.15 -8.73 8.33
C ASP A 366 -33.48 -8.45 9.68
N HIS A 367 -33.34 -9.46 10.56
CA HIS A 367 -32.62 -9.30 11.82
C HIS A 367 -31.13 -9.12 11.54
N ASP A 368 -30.54 -9.99 10.73
CA ASP A 368 -29.12 -9.93 10.35
C ASP A 368 -28.80 -8.60 9.65
N LEU A 369 -29.67 -8.14 8.74
CA LEU A 369 -29.53 -6.84 8.08
C LEU A 369 -29.56 -5.66 9.08
N ARG A 370 -30.41 -5.72 10.11
CA ARG A 370 -30.43 -4.68 11.17
C ARG A 370 -29.19 -4.77 12.07
N THR A 371 -28.68 -5.97 12.31
CA THR A 371 -27.42 -6.16 13.04
C THR A 371 -26.24 -5.60 12.26
N VAL A 372 -26.16 -5.81 10.94
CA VAL A 372 -25.15 -5.14 10.10
C VAL A 372 -25.23 -3.62 10.29
N LEU A 373 -26.43 -3.02 10.22
CA LEU A 373 -26.61 -1.58 10.45
C LEU A 373 -26.19 -1.12 11.84
N ASP A 374 -26.35 -1.95 12.88
CA ASP A 374 -25.91 -1.64 14.23
C ASP A 374 -24.38 -1.68 14.39
N LEU A 375 -23.70 -2.52 13.60
CA LEU A 375 -22.24 -2.64 13.61
C LEU A 375 -21.56 -1.49 12.85
N VAL A 376 -22.19 -0.98 11.79
CA VAL A 376 -21.65 0.09 10.93
C VAL A 376 -22.24 1.48 11.23
N VAL A 377 -22.65 1.72 12.48
CA VAL A 377 -23.14 3.05 12.90
C VAL A 377 -22.02 4.08 12.89
N ASP A 378 -20.81 3.66 13.24
CA ASP A 378 -19.62 4.49 13.15
C ASP A 378 -19.25 4.73 11.67
N ALA A 379 -18.90 5.98 11.33
CA ALA A 379 -18.64 6.36 9.95
C ALA A 379 -17.38 5.69 9.39
N GLU A 380 -16.35 5.54 10.22
CA GLU A 380 -15.07 4.93 9.83
C GLU A 380 -15.29 3.45 9.48
N VAL A 381 -15.95 2.72 10.38
CA VAL A 381 -16.37 1.33 10.15
C VAL A 381 -17.24 1.20 8.91
N LEU A 382 -18.21 2.10 8.72
CA LEU A 382 -19.09 2.08 7.54
C LEU A 382 -18.31 2.26 6.23
N PHE A 383 -17.40 3.23 6.17
CA PHE A 383 -16.61 3.49 4.97
C PHE A 383 -15.69 2.32 4.65
N THR A 384 -14.99 1.78 5.65
CA THR A 384 -14.09 0.63 5.47
C THR A 384 -14.87 -0.61 5.05
N VAL A 385 -16.02 -0.92 5.66
CA VAL A 385 -16.86 -2.06 5.25
C VAL A 385 -17.35 -1.92 3.81
N VAL A 386 -17.82 -0.74 3.39
CA VAL A 386 -18.23 -0.55 1.99
C VAL A 386 -17.03 -0.63 1.04
N SER A 387 -15.87 -0.12 1.45
CA SER A 387 -14.62 -0.25 0.70
C SER A 387 -14.29 -1.72 0.49
N GLU A 388 -14.22 -2.53 1.54
CA GLU A 388 -13.96 -3.98 1.49
C GLU A 388 -14.99 -4.73 0.62
N LEU A 389 -16.28 -4.42 0.72
CA LEU A 389 -17.30 -5.05 -0.11
C LEU A 389 -17.22 -4.70 -1.59
N THR A 390 -16.52 -3.63 -1.93
CA THR A 390 -16.32 -3.19 -3.31
C THR A 390 -14.89 -3.39 -3.80
N HIS A 391 -14.03 -4.08 -3.04
CA HIS A 391 -12.58 -4.08 -3.26
C HIS A 391 -12.15 -4.59 -4.64
N SER A 392 -11.14 -3.88 -5.15
CA SER A 392 -10.73 -3.57 -6.54
C SER A 392 -11.64 -2.54 -7.23
N ASP A 393 -11.20 -1.28 -7.24
CA ASP A 393 -11.77 -0.23 -8.08
C ASP A 393 -11.92 -0.77 -9.52
N GLY A 394 -13.16 -0.95 -9.98
CA GLY A 394 -13.47 -1.50 -11.31
C GLY A 394 -14.22 -2.84 -11.33
N ASP A 395 -14.39 -3.52 -10.19
CA ASP A 395 -15.24 -4.73 -10.12
C ASP A 395 -16.73 -4.33 -10.10
N ALA A 396 -17.27 -4.16 -11.30
CA ALA A 396 -18.67 -3.81 -11.51
C ALA A 396 -19.66 -4.83 -10.92
N GLU A 397 -19.24 -6.10 -10.73
CA GLU A 397 -20.07 -7.13 -10.13
C GLU A 397 -20.18 -6.95 -8.62
N LYS A 398 -19.06 -6.74 -7.93
CA LYS A 398 -19.04 -6.42 -6.50
C LYS A 398 -19.79 -5.12 -6.20
N ALA A 399 -19.56 -4.07 -6.99
CA ALA A 399 -20.28 -2.80 -6.84
C ALA A 399 -21.81 -2.99 -7.02
N ALA A 400 -22.23 -3.80 -8.00
CA ALA A 400 -23.64 -4.12 -8.18
C ALA A 400 -24.23 -4.95 -7.01
N ALA A 401 -23.46 -5.90 -6.47
CA ALA A 401 -23.86 -6.67 -5.30
C ALA A 401 -24.02 -5.80 -4.05
N ALA A 402 -23.11 -4.84 -3.83
CA ALA A 402 -23.20 -3.87 -2.74
C ALA A 402 -24.45 -2.99 -2.86
N VAL A 403 -24.85 -2.58 -4.07
CA VAL A 403 -26.11 -1.84 -4.29
C VAL A 403 -27.33 -2.68 -3.91
N VAL A 404 -27.36 -3.96 -4.31
CA VAL A 404 -28.45 -4.88 -3.93
C VAL A 404 -28.51 -5.06 -2.41
N LEU A 405 -27.36 -5.15 -1.74
CA LEU A 405 -27.31 -5.17 -0.28
C LEU A 405 -27.83 -3.87 0.33
N GLY A 406 -27.43 -2.71 -0.19
CA GLY A 406 -27.92 -1.40 0.23
C GLY A 406 -29.45 -1.29 0.18
N ASP A 407 -30.07 -1.74 -0.92
CA ASP A 407 -31.53 -1.77 -1.06
C ASP A 407 -32.19 -2.65 0.02
N ARG A 408 -31.60 -3.82 0.31
CA ARG A 408 -32.06 -4.72 1.37
C ARG A 408 -31.94 -4.07 2.76
N LEU A 409 -30.82 -3.41 3.05
CA LEU A 409 -30.58 -2.70 4.30
C LEU A 409 -31.60 -1.57 4.50
N VAL A 410 -31.83 -0.75 3.46
CA VAL A 410 -32.86 0.31 3.47
C VAL A 410 -34.25 -0.26 3.73
N SER A 411 -34.61 -1.37 3.06
CA SER A 411 -35.89 -2.04 3.28
C SER A 411 -36.03 -2.58 4.70
N ALA A 412 -34.97 -3.18 5.26
CA ALA A 412 -34.98 -3.75 6.61
C ALA A 412 -35.03 -2.67 7.70
N ALA A 413 -34.36 -1.53 7.47
CA ALA A 413 -34.38 -0.37 8.35
C ALA A 413 -35.75 0.33 8.37
N GLY A 414 -36.42 0.46 7.23
CA GLY A 414 -37.70 1.15 7.14
C GLY A 414 -37.61 2.59 7.67
N SER A 415 -38.50 2.95 8.60
CA SER A 415 -38.51 4.27 9.27
C SER A 415 -37.91 4.23 10.69
N SER A 416 -37.00 3.30 10.96
CA SER A 416 -36.32 3.20 12.26
C SER A 416 -35.18 4.21 12.40
N ASP A 417 -34.56 4.23 13.58
CA ASP A 417 -33.33 4.99 13.88
C ASP A 417 -32.14 4.61 12.97
N ARG A 418 -32.16 3.43 12.36
CA ARG A 418 -31.13 2.96 11.42
C ARG A 418 -31.29 3.50 10.00
N ALA A 419 -32.37 4.23 9.70
CA ALA A 419 -32.66 4.68 8.34
C ALA A 419 -31.55 5.57 7.76
N ALA A 420 -30.94 6.43 8.58
CA ALA A 420 -29.83 7.26 8.16
C ALA A 420 -28.60 6.42 7.76
N THR A 421 -28.17 5.48 8.61
CA THR A 421 -27.07 4.53 8.33
C THR A 421 -27.34 3.68 7.09
N ALA A 422 -28.55 3.16 6.93
CA ALA A 422 -28.91 2.35 5.77
C ALA A 422 -28.86 3.15 4.46
N HIS A 423 -29.36 4.39 4.47
CA HIS A 423 -29.25 5.27 3.31
C HIS A 423 -27.83 5.74 3.05
N MET A 424 -27.02 5.96 4.09
CA MET A 424 -25.60 6.27 3.94
C MET A 424 -24.85 5.10 3.27
N PHE A 425 -25.05 3.86 3.74
CA PHE A 425 -24.52 2.66 3.09
C PHE A 425 -24.94 2.58 1.62
N ALA A 426 -26.24 2.69 1.34
CA ALA A 426 -26.78 2.62 -0.02
C ALA A 426 -26.22 3.73 -0.93
N SER A 427 -25.97 4.93 -0.37
CA SER A 427 -25.31 6.01 -1.11
C SER A 427 -23.90 5.62 -1.53
N LEU A 428 -23.10 5.04 -0.63
CA LEU A 428 -21.72 4.66 -0.92
C LEU A 428 -21.67 3.56 -1.99
N ALA A 429 -22.52 2.54 -1.84
CA ALA A 429 -22.63 1.47 -2.82
C ALA A 429 -23.06 1.98 -4.20
N ALA A 430 -24.05 2.88 -4.25
CA ALA A 430 -24.51 3.50 -5.50
C ALA A 430 -23.41 4.35 -6.15
N GLU A 431 -22.64 5.09 -5.36
CA GLU A 431 -21.50 5.88 -5.84
C GLU A 431 -20.42 4.99 -6.46
N ARG A 432 -20.02 3.90 -5.78
CA ARG A 432 -19.06 2.90 -6.29
C ARG A 432 -19.54 2.22 -7.57
N ALA A 433 -20.86 2.07 -7.74
CA ALA A 433 -21.47 1.55 -8.96
C ALA A 433 -21.69 2.60 -10.06
N GLY A 434 -21.22 3.84 -9.89
CA GLY A 434 -21.38 4.94 -10.84
C GLY A 434 -22.82 5.49 -10.94
N ARG A 435 -23.70 5.15 -9.99
CA ARG A 435 -25.10 5.59 -9.93
C ARG A 435 -25.24 6.85 -9.09
N LEU A 436 -24.59 7.92 -9.53
CA LEU A 436 -24.42 9.15 -8.74
C LEU A 436 -25.75 9.84 -8.36
N ASP A 437 -26.76 9.79 -9.24
CA ASP A 437 -28.09 10.36 -8.92
C ASP A 437 -28.80 9.55 -7.83
N ASP A 438 -28.66 8.22 -7.83
CA ASP A 438 -29.20 7.34 -6.80
C ASP A 438 -28.48 7.56 -5.47
N ALA A 439 -27.15 7.70 -5.52
CA ALA A 439 -26.33 8.03 -4.36
C ALA A 439 -26.78 9.34 -3.70
N GLU A 440 -26.91 10.42 -4.48
CA GLU A 440 -27.36 11.71 -3.98
C GLU A 440 -28.81 11.67 -3.46
N SER A 441 -29.67 10.84 -4.05
CA SER A 441 -31.03 10.59 -3.55
C SER A 441 -31.02 9.92 -2.17
N HIS A 442 -30.13 8.94 -1.98
CA HIS A 442 -29.94 8.29 -0.68
C HIS A 442 -29.36 9.24 0.37
N LEU A 443 -28.38 10.09 0.04
CA LEU A 443 -27.88 11.11 0.97
C LEU A 443 -29.00 12.03 1.47
N ARG A 444 -29.88 12.50 0.57
CA ARG A 444 -31.04 13.31 0.96
C ARG A 444 -32.01 12.56 1.87
N ALA A 445 -32.22 11.26 1.61
CA ALA A 445 -33.05 10.43 2.46
C ALA A 445 -32.42 10.19 3.84
N ALA A 446 -31.10 10.04 3.92
CA ALA A 446 -30.36 9.94 5.17
C ALA A 446 -30.48 11.24 5.99
N ALA A 447 -30.28 12.41 5.37
CA ALA A 447 -30.41 13.71 6.03
C ALA A 447 -31.85 13.98 6.52
N ALA A 448 -32.86 13.45 5.82
CA ALA A 448 -34.25 13.54 6.27
C ALA A 448 -34.56 12.60 7.44
N ALA A 449 -33.78 11.54 7.63
CA ALA A 449 -33.99 10.55 8.69
C ALA A 449 -33.32 10.94 10.01
N ALA A 450 -32.12 11.51 9.96
CA ALA A 450 -31.38 11.99 11.14
C ALA A 450 -30.41 13.12 10.79
N GLU A 451 -30.17 13.99 11.76
CA GLU A 451 -29.05 14.95 11.70
C GLU A 451 -27.75 14.17 11.95
N TRP A 452 -26.89 14.10 10.94
CA TRP A 452 -25.62 13.38 11.00
C TRP A 452 -24.59 14.10 10.13
N TRP A 453 -23.57 14.66 10.78
CA TRP A 453 -22.60 15.57 10.15
C TRP A 453 -21.96 15.00 8.87
N ILE A 454 -21.72 13.68 8.82
CA ILE A 454 -21.09 13.04 7.66
C ILE A 454 -22.00 13.05 6.43
N VAL A 455 -23.33 13.01 6.63
CA VAL A 455 -24.30 13.11 5.53
C VAL A 455 -24.27 14.52 4.95
N ASP A 456 -24.19 15.53 5.80
CA ASP A 456 -24.06 16.92 5.37
C ASP A 456 -22.71 17.18 4.68
N ASP A 457 -21.59 16.63 5.18
CA ASP A 457 -20.29 16.73 4.47
C ASP A 457 -20.41 16.20 3.03
N ARG A 458 -21.01 15.02 2.87
CA ARG A 458 -21.17 14.40 1.54
C ARG A 458 -22.17 15.11 0.64
N LEU A 459 -23.29 15.62 1.18
CA LEU A 459 -24.20 16.48 0.42
C LEU A 459 -23.50 17.76 -0.04
N GLY A 460 -22.66 18.34 0.82
CA GLY A 460 -21.80 19.47 0.51
C GLY A 460 -20.86 19.18 -0.65
N TRP A 461 -20.24 18.00 -0.63
CA TRP A 461 -19.37 17.54 -1.72
C TRP A 461 -20.11 17.35 -3.05
N TYR A 462 -21.27 16.67 -3.07
CA TYR A 462 -22.07 16.53 -4.29
C TYR A 462 -22.54 17.88 -4.84
N ALA A 463 -22.97 18.79 -3.96
CA ALA A 463 -23.34 20.14 -4.36
C ALA A 463 -22.13 20.92 -4.93
N SER A 464 -20.94 20.73 -4.34
CA SER A 464 -19.68 21.32 -4.83
C SER A 464 -19.39 20.85 -6.26
N ASP A 465 -19.38 19.54 -6.50
CA ASP A 465 -19.13 18.96 -7.83
C ASP A 465 -20.09 19.48 -8.87
N ARG A 466 -21.38 19.57 -8.53
CA ARG A 466 -22.43 20.12 -9.41
C ARG A 466 -22.35 21.63 -9.65
N GLY A 467 -21.37 22.33 -9.08
CA GLY A 467 -21.21 23.78 -9.25
C GLY A 467 -22.20 24.60 -8.41
N ARG A 468 -22.77 24.04 -7.34
CA ARG A 468 -23.76 24.71 -6.49
C ARG A 468 -23.14 25.23 -5.19
N ALA A 469 -22.24 26.21 -5.31
CA ALA A 469 -21.42 26.70 -4.20
C ALA A 469 -22.22 27.12 -2.94
N ALA A 470 -23.36 27.79 -3.11
CA ALA A 470 -24.18 28.21 -1.97
C ALA A 470 -24.86 27.04 -1.24
N GLU A 471 -25.28 26.00 -1.98
CA GLU A 471 -25.83 24.76 -1.40
C GLU A 471 -24.71 23.98 -0.69
N ALA A 472 -23.55 23.86 -1.34
CA ALA A 472 -22.37 23.23 -0.77
C ALA A 472 -21.95 23.87 0.56
N LEU A 473 -21.84 25.21 0.61
CA LEU A 473 -21.51 25.94 1.84
C LEU A 473 -22.56 25.77 2.95
N GLY A 474 -23.83 25.61 2.61
CA GLY A 474 -24.87 25.35 3.61
C GLY A 474 -24.59 24.04 4.32
N HIS A 475 -24.46 22.97 3.55
CA HIS A 475 -24.18 21.63 4.06
C HIS A 475 -22.85 21.53 4.79
N LEU A 476 -21.76 22.11 4.27
CA LEU A 476 -20.45 22.08 4.94
C LEU A 476 -20.46 22.83 6.29
N ARG A 477 -21.31 23.85 6.46
CA ARG A 477 -21.48 24.49 7.78
C ARG A 477 -22.29 23.61 8.72
N ASP A 478 -23.33 22.97 8.20
CA ASP A 478 -24.20 22.08 8.97
C ASP A 478 -23.48 20.81 9.42
N SER A 479 -22.47 20.34 8.67
CA SER A 479 -21.56 19.27 9.11
C SER A 479 -20.56 19.70 10.20
N GLY A 480 -20.51 20.99 10.55
CA GLY A 480 -19.68 21.51 11.64
C GLY A 480 -18.25 21.88 11.24
N LEU A 481 -17.92 21.95 9.95
CA LEU A 481 -16.61 22.47 9.52
C LEU A 481 -16.43 23.94 9.96
N ALA A 482 -15.22 24.25 10.42
CA ALA A 482 -14.87 25.60 10.86
C ALA A 482 -14.89 26.60 9.69
N GLU A 483 -15.25 27.87 9.94
CA GLU A 483 -15.36 28.90 8.87
C GLU A 483 -14.04 29.19 8.15
N ASP A 484 -12.91 28.92 8.79
CA ASP A 484 -11.57 29.03 8.22
C ASP A 484 -11.09 27.75 7.51
N HIS A 485 -11.90 26.69 7.46
CA HIS A 485 -11.57 25.47 6.76
C HIS A 485 -11.32 25.74 5.26
N PRO A 486 -10.28 25.15 4.63
CA PRO A 486 -9.91 25.40 3.23
C PRO A 486 -11.07 25.23 2.23
N LEU A 487 -11.94 24.23 2.45
CA LEU A 487 -13.12 24.01 1.60
C LEU A 487 -14.15 25.14 1.70
N ILE A 488 -14.40 25.65 2.92
CA ILE A 488 -15.32 26.76 3.13
C ILE A 488 -14.76 28.02 2.48
N THR A 489 -13.50 28.36 2.79
CA THR A 489 -12.84 29.56 2.28
C THR A 489 -12.76 29.58 0.75
N THR A 490 -12.48 28.43 0.13
CA THR A 490 -12.48 28.25 -1.33
C THR A 490 -13.86 28.53 -1.94
N LEU A 491 -14.95 28.10 -1.30
CA LEU A 491 -16.30 28.23 -1.86
C LEU A 491 -16.92 29.61 -1.68
N LEU A 492 -16.47 30.41 -0.69
CA LEU A 492 -17.04 31.73 -0.36
C LEU A 492 -17.20 32.68 -1.56
N PRO A 493 -16.21 32.84 -2.46
CA PRO A 493 -16.33 33.75 -3.61
C PRO A 493 -17.43 33.34 -4.60
N TYR A 494 -17.76 32.05 -4.66
CA TYR A 494 -18.67 31.48 -5.65
C TYR A 494 -20.11 31.35 -5.15
N ALA A 495 -20.34 31.45 -3.84
CA ALA A 495 -21.67 31.41 -3.25
C ALA A 495 -22.47 32.71 -3.41
N VAL A 496 -21.84 33.78 -3.89
CA VAL A 496 -22.50 35.05 -4.18
C VAL A 496 -23.33 34.91 -5.47
N PRO A 497 -24.64 35.26 -5.47
CA PRO A 497 -25.46 35.17 -6.68
C PRO A 497 -24.89 35.99 -7.84
N VAL A 498 -24.51 35.33 -8.93
CA VAL A 498 -24.08 35.99 -10.17
C VAL A 498 -25.30 36.62 -10.85
N ALA A 499 -25.14 37.83 -11.42
CA ALA A 499 -26.21 38.47 -12.17
C ALA A 499 -26.61 37.61 -13.38
N VAL A 500 -27.90 37.25 -13.48
CA VAL A 500 -28.43 36.45 -14.59
C VAL A 500 -28.38 37.30 -15.88
N PRO A 501 -27.69 36.83 -16.94
CA PRO A 501 -27.68 37.52 -18.22
C PRO A 501 -29.10 37.69 -18.78
N GLY A 502 -29.35 38.81 -19.47
CA GLY A 502 -30.59 39.02 -20.18
C GLY A 502 -30.87 37.89 -21.17
N ARG A 503 -32.15 37.57 -21.42
CA ARG A 503 -32.59 36.43 -22.25
C ARG A 503 -31.88 36.30 -23.62
N ASN A 504 -31.44 37.41 -24.21
CA ASN A 504 -30.74 37.44 -25.50
C ASN A 504 -29.25 37.82 -25.41
N GLU A 505 -28.73 38.07 -24.21
CA GLU A 505 -27.31 38.34 -23.97
C GLU A 505 -26.48 37.06 -24.10
N PRO A 506 -25.16 37.18 -24.32
CA PRO A 506 -24.25 36.04 -24.24
C PRO A 506 -24.43 35.30 -22.92
N CYS A 507 -24.43 33.98 -22.99
CA CYS A 507 -24.57 33.12 -21.83
C CYS A 507 -23.35 33.29 -20.90
N TRP A 508 -23.59 33.17 -19.59
CA TRP A 508 -22.56 33.27 -18.55
C TRP A 508 -21.46 32.22 -18.68
N CYS A 509 -21.72 31.09 -19.36
CA CYS A 509 -20.76 30.02 -19.61
C CYS A 509 -19.70 30.33 -20.68
N GLY A 510 -19.61 31.56 -21.19
CA GLY A 510 -18.57 31.94 -22.16
C GLY A 510 -18.76 31.38 -23.59
N SER A 511 -19.74 30.49 -23.84
CA SER A 511 -19.99 29.86 -25.15
C SER A 511 -20.34 30.81 -26.31
N GLY A 512 -20.55 32.10 -26.05
CA GLY A 512 -21.02 33.08 -27.03
C GLY A 512 -22.48 32.89 -27.51
N ARG A 513 -23.17 31.82 -27.09
CA ARG A 513 -24.59 31.55 -27.41
C ARG A 513 -25.51 32.45 -26.58
N LYS A 514 -26.74 32.70 -27.06
CA LYS A 514 -27.75 33.46 -26.29
C LYS A 514 -28.16 32.67 -25.05
N TYR A 515 -28.27 33.32 -23.89
CA TYR A 515 -28.65 32.69 -22.62
C TYR A 515 -29.90 31.78 -22.74
N LYS A 516 -30.95 32.23 -23.44
CA LYS A 516 -32.17 31.45 -23.66
C LYS A 516 -32.00 30.11 -24.41
N GLN A 517 -30.91 29.95 -25.13
CA GLN A 517 -30.59 28.77 -25.96
C GLN A 517 -29.48 27.91 -25.33
N CYS A 518 -28.98 28.32 -24.16
CA CYS A 518 -27.85 27.65 -23.51
C CYS A 518 -28.22 27.22 -22.09
N HIS A 519 -28.32 28.16 -21.13
CA HIS A 519 -28.42 27.85 -19.69
C HIS A 519 -29.63 28.51 -19.00
N ARG A 520 -30.73 28.74 -19.75
CA ARG A 520 -31.89 29.52 -19.28
C ARG A 520 -32.44 29.09 -17.91
N ASP A 521 -32.43 27.80 -17.66
CA ASP A 521 -33.01 27.19 -16.46
C ASP A 521 -31.92 26.66 -15.51
N GLN A 522 -30.66 27.07 -15.73
CA GLN A 522 -29.53 26.75 -14.86
C GLN A 522 -29.06 28.02 -14.11
N PRO A 523 -28.63 27.87 -12.84
CA PRO A 523 -28.09 28.98 -12.06
C PRO A 523 -26.83 29.54 -12.75
N PRO A 524 -26.63 30.87 -12.78
CA PRO A 524 -25.45 31.46 -13.37
C PRO A 524 -24.19 31.13 -12.56
N LEU A 525 -23.18 30.59 -13.23
CA LEU A 525 -21.85 30.36 -12.65
C LEU A 525 -20.89 31.49 -13.03
N ALA A 526 -19.83 31.64 -12.24
CA ALA A 526 -18.69 32.45 -12.62
C ALA A 526 -18.04 31.89 -13.91
N PRO A 527 -17.37 32.73 -14.73
CA PRO A 527 -16.62 32.26 -15.90
C PRO A 527 -15.62 31.15 -15.53
N LEU A 528 -15.38 30.20 -16.44
CA LEU A 528 -14.53 29.03 -16.20
C LEU A 528 -13.14 29.37 -15.60
N PRO A 529 -12.38 30.36 -16.10
CA PRO A 529 -11.07 30.69 -15.52
C PRO A 529 -11.14 31.10 -14.04
N ALA A 530 -12.24 31.74 -13.64
CA ALA A 530 -12.43 32.14 -12.25
C ALA A 530 -12.75 30.95 -11.34
N ARG A 531 -13.25 29.84 -11.89
CA ARG A 531 -13.60 28.61 -11.15
C ARG A 531 -12.46 27.60 -11.09
N VAL A 532 -11.37 27.80 -11.82
CA VAL A 532 -10.24 26.86 -11.84
C VAL A 532 -9.72 26.50 -10.44
N PRO A 533 -9.51 27.45 -9.51
CA PRO A 533 -9.10 27.11 -8.14
C PRO A 533 -10.11 26.24 -7.40
N TRP A 534 -11.40 26.42 -7.67
CA TRP A 534 -12.43 25.55 -7.10
C TRP A 534 -12.44 24.16 -7.75
N LEU A 535 -12.17 24.08 -9.06
CA LEU A 535 -12.01 22.80 -9.74
C LEU A 535 -10.81 22.02 -9.17
N GLU A 536 -9.67 22.68 -8.93
CA GLU A 536 -8.52 22.09 -8.25
C GLU A 536 -8.88 21.58 -6.84
N ALA A 537 -9.63 22.36 -6.06
CA ALA A 537 -10.13 21.90 -4.76
C ALA A 537 -11.06 20.68 -4.84
N LYS A 538 -11.86 20.52 -5.92
CA LYS A 538 -12.68 19.30 -6.12
C LYS A 538 -11.82 18.06 -6.34
N LEU A 539 -10.66 18.21 -7.01
CA LEU A 539 -9.72 17.11 -7.21
C LEU A 539 -9.18 16.63 -5.87
N GLN A 540 -8.76 17.55 -5.00
CA GLN A 540 -8.30 17.22 -3.66
C GLN A 540 -9.39 16.53 -2.85
N MET A 541 -10.59 17.13 -2.80
CA MET A 541 -11.73 16.55 -2.09
C MET A 541 -12.08 15.12 -2.52
N TYR A 542 -11.83 14.79 -3.80
CA TYR A 542 -12.09 13.46 -4.33
C TYR A 542 -11.08 12.43 -3.83
N VAL A 543 -9.80 12.79 -3.77
CA VAL A 543 -8.75 11.94 -3.19
C VAL A 543 -9.04 11.71 -1.70
N ASP A 544 -9.22 12.79 -0.94
CA ASP A 544 -9.44 12.74 0.52
C ASP A 544 -10.65 11.88 0.95
N ARG A 545 -11.68 11.75 0.07
CA ARG A 545 -12.95 11.07 0.40
C ARG A 545 -13.12 9.72 -0.26
N ARG A 546 -12.17 9.28 -1.09
CA ARG A 546 -12.28 7.96 -1.73
C ARG A 546 -11.91 6.84 -0.76
N SER A 547 -10.99 7.08 0.17
CA SER A 547 -10.42 6.08 1.09
C SER A 547 -9.93 4.78 0.42
N GLY A 548 -9.30 3.90 1.19
CA GLY A 548 -8.87 2.57 0.75
C GLY A 548 -7.66 2.62 -0.18
N ALA A 549 -7.82 2.28 -1.47
CA ALA A 549 -6.70 2.28 -2.42
C ALA A 549 -6.05 3.67 -2.64
N ALA A 550 -6.77 4.75 -2.31
CA ALA A 550 -6.20 6.10 -2.28
C ALA A 550 -5.23 6.21 -1.11
N ASP A 551 -5.71 5.88 0.09
CA ASP A 551 -4.96 5.96 1.34
C ASP A 551 -3.69 5.13 1.24
N LEU A 552 -3.78 3.85 0.82
CA LEU A 552 -2.60 2.99 0.64
C LEU A 552 -1.54 3.59 -0.30
N LEU A 553 -1.94 4.27 -1.37
CA LEU A 553 -1.00 4.93 -2.28
C LEU A 553 -0.45 6.22 -1.67
N ILE A 554 -1.29 7.00 -1.00
CA ILE A 554 -0.90 8.24 -0.33
C ILE A 554 0.10 7.91 0.78
N ASP A 555 -0.19 6.94 1.63
CA ASP A 555 0.66 6.49 2.73
C ASP A 555 2.02 6.02 2.19
N ALA A 556 2.03 5.14 1.19
CA ALA A 556 3.28 4.65 0.60
C ALA A 556 4.13 5.75 -0.07
N LEU A 557 3.49 6.75 -0.68
CA LEU A 557 4.18 7.90 -1.27
C LEU A 557 4.58 8.94 -0.20
N ALA A 558 3.79 9.11 0.85
CA ALA A 558 4.10 9.97 1.98
C ALA A 558 5.31 9.42 2.74
N ASP A 559 5.40 8.11 2.95
CA ASP A 559 6.56 7.43 3.53
C ASP A 559 7.82 7.71 2.69
N LEU A 560 7.71 7.63 1.37
CA LEU A 560 8.80 7.95 0.45
C LEU A 560 9.23 9.43 0.53
N LEU A 561 8.27 10.36 0.58
CA LEU A 561 8.53 11.79 0.63
C LEU A 561 9.11 12.24 1.98
N THR A 562 8.61 11.63 3.06
CA THR A 562 9.11 11.81 4.42
C THR A 562 10.57 11.37 4.49
N GLY A 563 10.91 10.23 3.86
CA GLY A 563 12.23 9.65 3.95
C GLY A 563 12.61 9.39 5.41
N ASP A 564 13.62 10.12 5.90
CA ASP A 564 14.08 10.08 7.29
C ASP A 564 13.49 11.20 8.18
N ASP A 565 12.57 12.02 7.66
CA ASP A 565 11.97 13.15 8.39
C ASP A 565 11.00 12.66 9.49
N PRO A 566 11.07 13.22 10.72
CA PRO A 566 10.21 12.80 11.83
C PRO A 566 8.78 13.33 11.82
N ASP A 567 8.39 14.20 10.88
CA ASP A 567 7.03 14.75 10.79
C ASP A 567 6.24 14.12 9.64
N PRO A 568 5.70 12.90 9.81
CA PRO A 568 4.91 12.25 8.77
C PRO A 568 3.68 13.09 8.39
N ASP A 569 3.14 13.88 9.32
CA ASP A 569 2.01 14.79 9.05
C ASP A 569 2.38 15.88 8.02
N ALA A 570 3.64 16.31 7.98
CA ALA A 570 4.11 17.30 7.01
C ALA A 570 4.11 16.77 5.57
N ALA A 571 4.35 15.47 5.37
CA ALA A 571 4.31 14.87 4.03
C ALA A 571 2.89 14.83 3.46
N TYR A 572 1.87 14.58 4.30
CA TYR A 572 0.46 14.64 3.87
C TYR A 572 0.04 16.04 3.42
N ASP A 573 0.65 17.07 3.99
CA ASP A 573 0.41 18.47 3.63
C ASP A 573 1.27 18.94 2.43
N ASP A 574 2.18 18.12 1.91
CA ASP A 574 3.06 18.49 0.80
C ASP A 574 2.28 18.56 -0.54
N PRO A 575 2.30 19.71 -1.23
CA PRO A 575 1.64 19.85 -2.53
C PRO A 575 2.14 18.88 -3.61
N LEU A 576 3.39 18.41 -3.52
CA LEU A 576 3.98 17.47 -4.47
C LEU A 576 3.34 16.08 -4.34
N LEU A 577 3.07 15.62 -3.12
CA LEU A 577 2.40 14.35 -2.86
C LEU A 577 1.03 14.32 -3.55
N SER A 578 0.20 15.32 -3.28
CA SER A 578 -1.14 15.41 -3.88
C SER A 578 -1.09 15.51 -5.41
N ASP A 579 -0.12 16.23 -5.98
CA ASP A 579 0.06 16.35 -7.42
C ASP A 579 0.45 15.03 -8.10
N VAL A 580 1.37 14.27 -7.50
CA VAL A 580 1.79 12.94 -7.98
C VAL A 580 0.65 11.94 -7.86
N VAL A 581 -0.02 11.88 -6.71
CA VAL A 581 -1.20 11.01 -6.50
C VAL A 581 -2.25 11.28 -7.57
N LEU A 582 -2.59 12.57 -7.78
CA LEU A 582 -3.60 12.95 -8.75
C LEU A 582 -3.24 12.49 -10.17
N VAL A 583 -2.03 12.69 -10.66
CA VAL A 583 -1.77 12.46 -12.08
C VAL A 583 -1.00 11.18 -12.35
N GLU A 584 0.19 11.03 -11.80
CA GLU A 584 1.00 9.82 -11.96
C GLU A 584 0.34 8.60 -11.27
N GLY A 585 -0.35 8.81 -10.15
CA GLY A 585 -1.20 7.79 -9.49
C GLY A 585 -2.54 7.51 -10.19
N GLY A 586 -2.86 8.24 -11.27
CA GLY A 586 -4.04 8.02 -12.11
C GLY A 586 -5.38 8.51 -11.51
N TRP A 587 -5.36 9.17 -10.37
CA TRP A 587 -6.56 9.60 -9.62
C TRP A 587 -7.38 10.69 -10.32
N LEU A 588 -6.74 11.53 -11.12
CA LEU A 588 -7.37 12.56 -11.96
C LEU A 588 -8.20 11.92 -13.08
N ALA A 589 -7.68 10.87 -13.72
CA ALA A 589 -8.43 10.13 -14.72
C ALA A 589 -9.64 9.42 -14.10
N ARG A 590 -9.49 8.87 -12.88
CA ARG A 590 -10.60 8.30 -12.10
C ARG A 590 -11.64 9.36 -11.74
N PHE A 591 -11.23 10.54 -11.27
CA PHE A 591 -12.13 11.66 -11.00
C PHE A 591 -12.96 12.03 -12.24
N VAL A 592 -12.34 12.12 -13.42
CA VAL A 592 -13.04 12.41 -14.68
C VAL A 592 -14.08 11.34 -14.99
N ALA A 593 -13.76 10.06 -14.77
CA ALA A 593 -14.67 8.95 -15.02
C ALA A 593 -15.83 8.90 -14.02
N GLU A 594 -15.52 9.01 -12.73
CA GLU A 594 -16.46 8.79 -11.62
C GLU A 594 -17.27 10.04 -11.28
N ARG A 595 -16.64 11.22 -11.21
CA ARG A 595 -17.27 12.48 -10.78
C ARG A 595 -17.59 13.41 -11.94
N GLY A 596 -16.91 13.25 -13.08
CA GLY A 596 -17.17 14.01 -14.30
C GLY A 596 -18.66 14.15 -14.68
N PRO A 597 -19.52 13.12 -14.55
CA PRO A 597 -20.95 13.24 -14.82
C PRO A 597 -21.72 14.26 -13.93
N LEU A 598 -21.18 14.62 -12.76
CA LEU A 598 -21.77 15.63 -11.88
C LEU A 598 -21.35 17.05 -12.26
N LEU A 599 -20.17 17.21 -12.87
CA LEU A 599 -19.56 18.52 -13.11
C LEU A 599 -20.34 19.35 -14.14
N PRO A 600 -20.28 20.70 -14.03
CA PRO A 600 -20.57 21.59 -15.14
C PRO A 600 -19.82 21.14 -16.40
N ALA A 601 -20.50 21.21 -17.56
CA ALA A 601 -19.97 20.65 -18.81
C ALA A 601 -18.61 21.24 -19.21
N ASP A 602 -18.38 22.52 -18.92
CA ASP A 602 -17.13 23.22 -19.23
C ASP A 602 -15.97 22.84 -18.28
N GLU A 603 -16.26 22.63 -16.99
CA GLU A 603 -15.30 22.03 -16.04
C GLU A 603 -14.95 20.60 -16.44
N ARG A 604 -15.94 19.77 -16.79
CA ARG A 604 -15.72 18.39 -17.25
C ARG A 604 -14.80 18.33 -18.47
N GLU A 605 -15.02 19.20 -19.45
CA GLU A 605 -14.16 19.29 -20.64
C GLU A 605 -12.74 19.71 -20.26
N LEU A 606 -12.59 20.71 -19.39
CA LEU A 606 -11.29 21.20 -18.94
C LEU A 606 -10.50 20.15 -18.16
N VAL A 607 -11.11 19.47 -17.19
CA VAL A 607 -10.41 18.46 -16.38
C VAL A 607 -10.06 17.21 -17.20
N ALA A 608 -10.88 16.85 -18.20
CA ALA A 608 -10.56 15.77 -19.12
C ALA A 608 -9.36 16.11 -20.02
N GLU A 609 -9.22 17.38 -20.41
CA GLU A 609 -8.02 17.85 -21.09
C GLU A 609 -6.80 17.76 -20.17
N TRP A 610 -6.89 18.26 -18.93
CA TRP A 610 -5.81 18.19 -17.95
C TRP A 610 -5.33 16.76 -17.70
N ALA A 611 -6.24 15.80 -17.57
CA ALA A 611 -5.94 14.38 -17.38
C ALA A 611 -5.10 13.76 -18.52
N SER A 612 -5.08 14.39 -19.70
CA SER A 612 -4.30 13.95 -20.86
C SER A 612 -2.95 14.66 -21.00
N VAL A 613 -2.67 15.66 -20.15
CA VAL A 613 -1.45 16.46 -20.20
C VAL A 613 -0.43 15.90 -19.20
N PRO A 614 0.65 15.27 -19.67
CA PRO A 614 1.68 14.76 -18.79
C PRO A 614 2.65 15.87 -18.33
N ARG A 615 3.39 15.59 -17.26
CA ARG A 615 4.50 16.43 -16.79
C ARG A 615 5.65 16.42 -17.81
N ARG A 616 6.31 17.56 -17.99
CA ARG A 616 7.39 17.77 -18.96
C ARG A 616 8.48 18.69 -18.45
N VAL A 617 9.65 18.62 -19.08
CA VAL A 617 10.78 19.52 -18.84
C VAL A 617 10.73 20.68 -19.84
N TYR A 618 10.83 21.89 -19.33
CA TYR A 618 10.79 23.13 -20.11
C TYR A 618 12.03 23.98 -19.85
N GLU A 619 12.57 24.57 -20.92
CA GLU A 619 13.51 25.68 -20.84
C GLU A 619 12.74 27.00 -20.67
N VAL A 620 13.10 27.80 -19.66
CA VAL A 620 12.60 29.17 -19.50
C VAL A 620 13.31 30.06 -20.52
N VAL A 621 12.64 30.43 -21.60
CA VAL A 621 13.25 31.21 -22.69
C VAL A 621 13.10 32.73 -22.50
N GLY A 622 12.21 33.15 -21.61
CA GLY A 622 12.13 34.54 -21.19
C GLY A 622 11.00 34.81 -20.20
N ILE A 623 11.14 35.92 -19.49
CA ILE A 623 10.21 36.35 -18.44
C ILE A 623 9.56 37.65 -18.91
N GLY A 624 8.23 37.66 -19.00
CA GLY A 624 7.47 38.85 -19.36
C GLY A 624 7.05 39.59 -18.10
N TYR A 625 7.49 40.85 -17.94
CA TYR A 625 7.12 41.67 -16.80
C TYR A 625 5.59 41.83 -16.72
N GLY A 626 4.95 41.17 -15.75
CA GLY A 626 3.49 41.15 -15.58
C GLY A 626 2.72 40.33 -16.62
N SER A 627 3.38 39.43 -17.36
CA SER A 627 2.76 38.62 -18.42
C SER A 627 3.18 37.14 -18.40
N GLY A 628 3.77 36.68 -17.28
CA GLY A 628 4.12 35.27 -17.06
C GLY A 628 5.47 34.84 -17.65
N VAL A 629 5.68 33.53 -17.74
CA VAL A 629 6.89 32.90 -18.27
C VAL A 629 6.67 32.36 -19.67
N ARG A 630 7.68 32.52 -20.53
CA ARG A 630 7.74 31.87 -21.84
C ARG A 630 8.63 30.64 -21.73
N LEU A 631 8.09 29.51 -22.16
CA LEU A 631 8.68 28.19 -22.02
C LEU A 631 8.88 27.56 -23.39
N ARG A 632 9.90 26.72 -23.52
CA ARG A 632 10.09 25.82 -24.66
C ARG A 632 10.26 24.40 -24.13
N GLU A 633 9.43 23.48 -24.60
CA GLU A 633 9.53 22.06 -24.20
C GLU A 633 10.84 21.45 -24.70
N LEU A 634 11.56 20.78 -23.79
CA LEU A 634 12.81 20.11 -24.12
C LEU A 634 12.54 18.84 -24.92
N GLY A 635 13.10 18.75 -26.14
CA GLY A 635 12.84 17.64 -27.07
C GLY A 635 11.55 17.79 -27.88
N GLY A 636 10.80 18.89 -27.69
CA GLY A 636 9.62 19.23 -28.48
C GLY A 636 9.95 19.78 -29.88
N ASN A 637 8.93 20.28 -30.57
CA ASN A 637 9.04 20.84 -31.92
C ASN A 637 9.70 22.24 -31.97
N GLY A 638 10.03 22.82 -30.81
CA GLY A 638 10.63 24.15 -30.65
C GLY A 638 9.63 25.29 -30.45
N ASP A 639 8.33 25.03 -30.38
CA ASP A 639 7.30 26.02 -30.11
C ASP A 639 7.46 26.64 -28.71
N GLU A 640 7.11 27.93 -28.60
CA GLU A 640 7.13 28.65 -27.32
C GLU A 640 5.71 28.77 -26.76
N ILE A 641 5.55 28.39 -25.49
CA ILE A 641 4.30 28.47 -24.74
C ILE A 641 4.42 29.63 -23.75
N THR A 642 3.38 30.44 -23.63
CA THR A 642 3.30 31.49 -22.60
C THR A 642 2.36 31.03 -21.50
N VAL A 643 2.87 30.96 -20.28
CA VAL A 643 2.15 30.52 -19.09
C VAL A 643 1.99 31.71 -18.15
N ALA A 644 0.75 32.04 -17.80
CA ALA A 644 0.45 33.18 -16.94
C ALA A 644 0.60 32.79 -15.46
N ASP A 645 1.78 33.03 -14.91
CA ASP A 645 2.09 32.78 -13.50
C ASP A 645 3.04 33.85 -12.97
N GLU A 646 2.62 34.61 -11.95
CA GLU A 646 3.42 35.70 -11.39
C GLU A 646 4.46 35.22 -10.36
N GLU A 647 4.22 34.07 -9.73
CA GLU A 647 5.09 33.51 -8.71
C GLU A 647 6.31 32.87 -9.38
N VAL A 648 6.07 31.96 -10.34
CA VAL A 648 7.14 31.37 -11.13
C VAL A 648 7.91 32.44 -11.91
N ALA A 649 7.23 33.45 -12.47
CA ALA A 649 7.90 34.55 -13.17
C ALA A 649 8.80 35.42 -12.26
N ARG A 650 8.57 35.42 -10.94
CA ARG A 650 9.39 36.17 -9.99
C ARG A 650 10.74 35.51 -9.76
N ASP A 651 10.74 34.18 -9.69
CA ASP A 651 11.90 33.40 -9.24
C ASP A 651 12.69 32.76 -10.39
N ALA A 652 12.02 32.46 -11.51
CA ALA A 652 12.63 31.84 -12.68
C ALA A 652 13.71 32.73 -13.33
N LYS A 653 14.69 32.08 -13.99
CA LYS A 653 15.73 32.73 -14.79
C LYS A 653 15.73 32.22 -16.22
N ALA A 654 16.00 33.11 -17.18
CA ALA A 654 16.15 32.67 -18.57
C ALA A 654 17.31 31.67 -18.73
N GLY A 655 17.06 30.53 -19.39
CA GLY A 655 17.99 29.41 -19.55
C GLY A 655 18.00 28.41 -18.37
N GLU A 656 17.10 28.57 -17.42
CA GLU A 656 16.78 27.58 -16.40
C GLU A 656 15.87 26.49 -16.98
N LEU A 657 15.96 25.30 -16.40
CA LEU A 657 15.09 24.19 -16.73
C LEU A 657 14.14 23.96 -15.57
N ILE A 658 12.87 23.76 -15.89
CA ILE A 658 11.81 23.46 -14.92
C ILE A 658 11.05 22.21 -15.33
N CYS A 659 10.63 21.42 -14.35
CA CYS A 659 9.71 20.32 -14.50
C CYS A 659 8.33 20.81 -14.08
N ALA A 660 7.35 20.74 -14.99
CA ALA A 660 6.02 21.26 -14.73
C ALA A 660 4.95 20.59 -15.58
N ARG A 661 3.68 20.77 -15.20
CA ARG A 661 2.53 20.46 -16.04
C ARG A 661 1.89 21.77 -16.52
N VAL A 662 1.85 21.94 -17.85
CA VAL A 662 1.31 23.15 -18.48
C VAL A 662 -0.03 22.82 -19.11
N VAL A 663 -1.11 23.27 -18.46
CA VAL A 663 -2.50 22.94 -18.83
C VAL A 663 -3.26 24.17 -19.31
N ALA A 664 -4.41 23.96 -19.97
CA ALA A 664 -5.30 25.06 -20.37
C ALA A 664 -5.90 25.80 -19.15
N ASP A 665 -6.05 27.12 -19.27
CA ASP A 665 -6.61 28.00 -18.23
C ASP A 665 -8.14 28.19 -18.31
N GLY A 666 -8.80 27.56 -19.28
CA GLY A 666 -10.23 27.74 -19.55
C GLY A 666 -10.62 29.06 -20.26
N ALA A 667 -9.66 29.91 -20.63
CA ALA A 667 -9.80 31.13 -21.42
C ALA A 667 -9.05 31.10 -22.77
N GLY A 668 -8.37 30.00 -23.07
CA GLY A 668 -7.54 29.85 -24.28
C GLY A 668 -6.07 30.24 -24.08
N GLY A 669 -5.64 30.43 -22.84
CA GLY A 669 -4.24 30.52 -22.42
C GLY A 669 -3.77 29.25 -21.70
N HIS A 670 -2.61 29.34 -21.04
CA HIS A 670 -2.01 28.25 -20.29
C HIS A 670 -1.66 28.67 -18.86
N ARG A 671 -1.70 27.70 -17.96
CA ARG A 671 -1.31 27.83 -16.55
C ARG A 671 -0.48 26.62 -16.13
N PHE A 672 0.20 26.74 -14.99
CA PHE A 672 0.72 25.56 -14.29
C PHE A 672 -0.40 24.86 -13.53
N SER A 673 -0.26 23.54 -13.41
CA SER A 673 -1.05 22.67 -12.54
C SER A 673 -0.08 21.88 -11.69
N GLY A 674 -0.33 21.81 -10.38
CA GLY A 674 0.57 21.13 -9.46
C GLY A 674 1.88 21.89 -9.22
N VAL A 675 2.90 21.15 -8.79
CA VAL A 675 4.20 21.71 -8.38
C VAL A 675 5.10 21.99 -9.59
N VAL A 676 5.82 23.11 -9.54
CA VAL A 676 6.85 23.50 -10.51
C VAL A 676 8.22 23.36 -9.85
N THR A 677 9.01 22.39 -10.31
CA THR A 677 10.30 22.06 -9.70
C THR A 677 11.45 22.47 -10.62
N ALA A 678 12.51 23.06 -10.06
CA ALA A 678 13.72 23.37 -10.84
C ALA A 678 14.48 22.07 -11.20
N VAL A 679 15.02 22.00 -12.42
CA VAL A 679 15.75 20.82 -12.89
C VAL A 679 17.26 21.11 -12.88
N PRO A 680 18.05 20.40 -12.06
CA PRO A 680 19.50 20.53 -12.07
C PRO A 680 20.08 20.22 -13.45
N ARG A 681 21.03 21.04 -13.90
CA ARG A 681 21.67 20.86 -15.20
C ARG A 681 22.42 19.53 -15.28
N GLY A 682 22.24 18.82 -16.39
CA GLY A 682 22.86 17.52 -16.64
C GLY A 682 22.05 16.31 -16.13
N ARG A 683 20.95 16.53 -15.41
CA ARG A 683 20.00 15.47 -15.02
C ARG A 683 18.73 15.46 -15.89
N GLU A 684 18.71 16.19 -17.01
CA GLU A 684 17.50 16.33 -17.83
C GLU A 684 17.06 15.00 -18.46
N ASP A 685 18.02 14.23 -18.97
CA ASP A 685 17.73 12.96 -19.65
C ASP A 685 17.30 11.87 -18.66
N GLU A 686 17.81 11.92 -17.43
CA GLU A 686 17.39 11.06 -16.32
C GLU A 686 15.92 11.33 -15.95
N LEU A 687 15.58 12.58 -15.65
CA LEU A 687 14.20 12.97 -15.36
C LEU A 687 13.26 12.62 -16.52
N ARG A 688 13.67 12.83 -17.78
CA ARG A 688 12.84 12.46 -18.93
C ARG A 688 12.58 10.96 -19.03
N ALA A 689 13.53 10.11 -18.60
CA ALA A 689 13.31 8.67 -18.54
C ALA A 689 12.25 8.33 -17.48
N VAL A 690 12.41 8.88 -16.26
CA VAL A 690 11.45 8.71 -15.16
C VAL A 690 10.03 9.18 -15.56
N LEU A 691 9.91 10.36 -16.17
CA LEU A 691 8.62 10.88 -16.66
C LEU A 691 8.02 10.07 -17.82
N THR A 692 8.82 9.29 -18.54
CA THR A 692 8.34 8.43 -19.63
C THR A 692 7.76 7.13 -19.10
N GLU A 693 8.36 6.58 -18.03
CA GLU A 693 7.81 5.45 -17.29
C GLU A 693 6.50 5.84 -16.60
N GLY A 694 6.48 7.03 -15.98
CA GLY A 694 5.26 7.60 -15.39
C GLY A 694 4.83 6.91 -14.10
N ASP A 695 5.73 6.14 -13.49
CA ASP A 695 5.54 5.54 -12.17
C ASP A 695 5.54 6.62 -11.07
N PRO A 696 4.53 6.66 -10.19
CA PRO A 696 4.43 7.69 -9.17
C PRO A 696 5.60 7.67 -8.17
N PHE A 697 6.15 6.50 -7.81
CA PHE A 697 7.24 6.40 -6.85
C PHE A 697 8.53 6.98 -7.43
N GLY A 698 8.93 6.55 -8.62
CA GLY A 698 10.12 7.08 -9.29
C GLY A 698 10.05 8.57 -9.57
N VAL A 699 8.85 9.09 -9.92
CA VAL A 699 8.64 10.53 -10.13
C VAL A 699 8.77 11.32 -8.82
N LEU A 700 8.17 10.83 -7.73
CA LEU A 700 8.22 11.50 -6.44
C LEU A 700 9.64 11.52 -5.87
N ASP A 701 10.33 10.38 -5.87
CA ASP A 701 11.71 10.23 -5.39
C ASP A 701 12.65 11.24 -6.07
N TRP A 702 12.60 11.30 -7.40
CA TRP A 702 13.45 12.22 -8.15
C TRP A 702 13.15 13.69 -7.85
N LEU A 703 11.85 14.06 -7.76
CA LEU A 703 11.44 15.45 -7.54
C LEU A 703 11.76 15.91 -6.11
N ALA A 704 11.55 15.06 -5.11
CA ALA A 704 11.93 15.32 -3.73
C ALA A 704 13.44 15.52 -3.59
N GLU A 705 14.25 14.66 -4.23
CA GLU A 705 15.72 14.83 -4.25
C GLU A 705 16.12 16.18 -4.88
N ALA A 706 15.48 16.56 -5.98
CA ALA A 706 15.78 17.80 -6.69
C ALA A 706 15.46 19.06 -5.86
N GLU A 707 14.39 19.06 -5.07
CA GLU A 707 14.05 20.16 -4.16
C GLU A 707 15.05 20.31 -3.01
N SER A 708 15.58 19.19 -2.49
CA SER A 708 16.60 19.21 -1.42
C SER A 708 17.95 19.82 -1.86
N LEU A 709 18.23 19.83 -3.17
CA LEU A 709 19.49 20.31 -3.76
C LEU A 709 19.44 21.78 -4.20
N GLY A 710 18.26 22.41 -4.22
CA GLY A 710 18.02 23.81 -4.64
C GLY A 710 18.11 24.80 -3.50
#